data_AF-A0A2S1GZ49-F1
#
_entry.id   AF-A0A2S1GZ49-F1
#
_cell.length_a   1.000
_cell.length_b   1.000
_cell.length_c   1.000
_cell.angle_alpha   90.00
_cell.angle_beta   90.00
_cell.angle_gamma   90.00
#
_symmetry.space_group_name_H-M   'P 1'
#
loop_
_entity.id
_entity.type
_entity.pdbx_description
1 polymer ?
#
loop_
_entity_poly.entity_id
_entity_poly.type
_entity_poly.pdbx_seq_one_letter_code
_entity_poly.pdbx_strand_id
1 'polypeptide(L)'
;MTNNYILGGVRMGKKSKKHNQKAKFIKATSAAVVAASAVVVAAPAATEASTLKDINSSQYFYEDVLNLNARGIIGGFPDGTFKPGEILTRGQAAKIIAGVLNLDTTNVVNPNFKDIPKTHPFYGSIAALKQAGIIGGYEDGTFRQDQPIQRNHVAKILTLALNLKANNVNSLPFTDVNPMYKSAIAALYENNITTGKTATKFDGTANVTRGQMASFIVRAEKAATQEQTITFNVNDYTNTAITVDGNTYSFDSAVKSIFTEANKVALAGASVTAVVKDGVIKYVNRLVLNNAGTEESPVVFETNASIGSLVINANYVTVKNAHVTENATITSNVNSEVVLDGVTVAGEVVVDNSIVGALASIDSKFAQDELKGPKLKLVNAIVQSLNVKRDNTSIESNTTIPQITIAATVEVVNVDGTVTKITVESTAKLEITGNATIEELILTTLAELALNIAGQIESLVVENPEATVTVGTGVKVNELTVPEGSTAASIIDNYSSIASQITKVVIGDSTTGTGETATGQTPSTGGGSSSGGSGGSGGGTTPTPTPTPTPVTTHVATAKAAVETANTANKYKNLVLVNGITLLNALTAEIKVNVNNIAVTIEVAKTTTADTFTVTLKATGEADATITVTATEKVDGDQTTVTKAALNTKVTDAKAVTPVAVSLDGSDVLTTEQWTTQAELDAFTGAIAAAEVVVADTNATQGAVDQAVTDLQAAIDAYALAQEAGTKVAVTKAALDTKVTDAKAVTPVAVSLDGSDVLTTEQWTTQAELDAFTGAIAAAEVVVADTNATQGAVDQAVTDLQAAIDAYALAQEAGTKVAVTKAALNTKVTDAKAVTPVAVSLDGSDVLTTEQWTTQAELDAFTGAIAAAEVVVADTNATQGAVDQAVTDLQAAIDAYALAQEAGTKVAVTKAALDTKVTDAKAVTPVAVSLDGSDVLTTEQWTTQAELDAFTGAIAAAEVVVADTNATQGAVDQAVTDLQAAIDAYALAQEAGTKVAVTKAALDTKVTDAKAVTPVAVSLDGSDVLTTEQWTTQAELDAFTGAIAAAEVVVADTNATQGAVDQAVTDLQAAIDAYALAQEAGTKTAYDAIVTKVPANNTDGKYTAASWALFEAAIAEVNLTLTAADGQAALDAEVIKIQDALDLLELEPITYTVGNEVSADEIVLTFSKAVATSDGTDITNQVGGTVATTDGYELTITVDADTTEVTYTLTIGSIKVDVTMNWDGAAWTVTTDPVGVLVTP
;
A
#
# COMPACT_ATOMS: atom_id res chain seq x y z
N MET A 1 -0.91 -52.89 7.71
CA MET A 1 -0.56 -54.28 7.30
C MET A 1 -1.08 -54.52 5.89
N THR A 2 -0.62 -55.61 5.27
CA THR A 2 -1.13 -56.36 4.10
C THR A 2 -2.67 -56.32 3.88
N ASN A 3 -3.22 -56.61 2.68
CA ASN A 3 -2.83 -57.71 1.80
C ASN A 3 -3.26 -57.63 0.30
N ASN A 4 -2.93 -58.67 -0.46
CA ASN A 4 -3.00 -58.81 -1.93
C ASN A 4 -4.26 -59.57 -2.48
N TYR A 5 -4.55 -59.30 -3.77
CA TYR A 5 -5.03 -60.22 -4.84
C TYR A 5 -6.47 -60.83 -4.90
N ILE A 6 -7.18 -60.46 -6.01
CA ILE A 6 -7.84 -61.33 -7.03
C ILE A 6 -9.03 -62.27 -6.66
N LEU A 7 -10.22 -62.11 -7.31
CA LEU A 7 -10.73 -62.92 -8.48
C LEU A 7 -12.24 -62.66 -8.83
N GLY A 8 -12.56 -62.25 -10.07
CA GLY A 8 -13.89 -62.40 -10.74
C GLY A 8 -15.04 -61.45 -10.33
N GLY A 9 -16.05 -61.14 -11.18
CA GLY A 9 -16.16 -61.38 -12.63
C GLY A 9 -17.52 -61.00 -13.28
N VAL A 10 -17.46 -60.21 -14.38
CA VAL A 10 -18.41 -60.21 -15.53
C VAL A 10 -19.88 -59.72 -15.33
N ARG A 11 -20.19 -58.46 -15.73
CA ARG A 11 -20.94 -58.17 -16.99
C ARG A 11 -21.04 -56.68 -17.40
N MET A 12 -21.26 -56.53 -18.72
CA MET A 12 -21.38 -55.33 -19.58
C MET A 12 -22.32 -54.21 -19.09
N GLY A 13 -22.14 -52.93 -19.46
CA GLY A 13 -21.07 -52.26 -20.23
C GLY A 13 -21.53 -51.43 -21.45
N LYS A 14 -20.76 -50.40 -21.83
CA LYS A 14 -20.80 -49.71 -23.15
C LYS A 14 -19.40 -49.17 -23.52
N LYS A 15 -19.13 -48.96 -24.81
CA LYS A 15 -17.78 -48.71 -25.35
C LYS A 15 -17.66 -47.35 -26.04
N SER A 16 -16.53 -46.67 -25.86
CA SER A 16 -15.75 -46.09 -26.97
C SER A 16 -14.27 -46.04 -26.58
N LYS A 17 -13.37 -45.69 -27.51
CA LYS A 17 -11.90 -45.85 -27.37
C LYS A 17 -11.11 -44.55 -27.48
N LYS A 18 -9.96 -44.55 -26.79
CA LYS A 18 -8.63 -44.07 -27.22
C LYS A 18 -8.52 -43.81 -28.75
N HIS A 19 -7.81 -42.78 -29.23
CA HIS A 19 -6.40 -42.48 -28.91
C HIS A 19 -5.95 -41.03 -29.21
N ASN A 20 -4.82 -40.65 -28.60
CA ASN A 20 -3.91 -39.54 -28.91
C ASN A 20 -3.13 -39.78 -30.23
N GLN A 21 -2.93 -38.77 -31.09
CA GLN A 21 -1.98 -38.71 -32.22
C GLN A 21 -1.62 -37.24 -32.60
N LYS A 22 -0.53 -37.03 -33.36
CA LYS A 22 0.11 -35.71 -33.59
C LYS A 22 -0.14 -35.13 -35.00
N ALA A 23 -0.28 -33.79 -35.06
CA ALA A 23 0.24 -32.82 -36.05
C ALA A 23 0.08 -33.00 -37.59
N LYS A 24 -0.10 -31.83 -38.26
CA LYS A 24 0.19 -31.42 -39.67
C LYS A 24 -0.97 -31.20 -40.67
N PHE A 25 -1.19 -29.91 -40.98
CA PHE A 25 -1.27 -29.27 -42.32
C PHE A 25 -2.47 -29.46 -43.31
N ILE A 26 -2.73 -28.34 -44.03
CA ILE A 26 -3.39 -28.17 -45.37
C ILE A 26 -4.93 -28.21 -45.48
N LYS A 27 -5.53 -27.00 -45.37
CA LYS A 27 -6.17 -26.19 -46.45
C LYS A 27 -7.25 -26.80 -47.42
N ALA A 28 -8.46 -26.23 -47.32
CA ALA A 28 -9.45 -25.87 -48.39
C ALA A 28 -10.28 -26.93 -49.17
N THR A 29 -11.61 -26.69 -49.25
CA THR A 29 -12.55 -26.70 -50.43
C THR A 29 -14.01 -26.54 -49.91
N SER A 30 -14.75 -25.45 -50.15
CA SER A 30 -15.65 -25.15 -51.32
C SER A 30 -16.90 -26.06 -51.42
N ALA A 31 -18.13 -25.64 -51.76
CA ALA A 31 -18.74 -24.36 -52.17
C ALA A 31 -20.27 -24.40 -51.80
N ALA A 32 -21.16 -23.46 -52.08
CA ALA A 32 -21.12 -22.20 -52.84
C ALA A 32 -21.80 -21.05 -52.02
N VAL A 33 -22.71 -20.16 -52.46
CA VAL A 33 -23.58 -19.95 -53.65
C VAL A 33 -23.47 -18.48 -54.11
N VAL A 34 -23.87 -18.14 -55.34
CA VAL A 34 -23.67 -16.81 -55.96
C VAL A 34 -24.98 -16.21 -56.51
N ALA A 35 -25.19 -14.91 -56.27
CA ALA A 35 -25.99 -14.00 -57.08
C ALA A 35 -25.27 -12.64 -57.12
N ALA A 36 -25.27 -11.94 -58.26
CA ALA A 36 -24.31 -10.85 -58.50
C ALA A 36 -24.89 -9.64 -59.25
N SER A 37 -24.30 -8.47 -59.00
CA SER A 37 -24.26 -7.31 -59.91
C SER A 37 -23.03 -6.46 -59.57
N ALA A 38 -22.34 -5.93 -60.58
CA ALA A 38 -20.97 -5.45 -60.42
C ALA A 38 -20.86 -3.99 -60.00
N VAL A 39 -19.98 -3.72 -59.02
CA VAL A 39 -19.29 -2.44 -58.87
C VAL A 39 -17.83 -2.68 -59.30
N VAL A 40 -17.21 -1.68 -59.93
CA VAL A 40 -15.85 -1.78 -60.48
C VAL A 40 -14.87 -2.14 -59.36
N VAL A 41 -14.15 -3.25 -59.52
CA VAL A 41 -12.98 -3.57 -58.69
C VAL A 41 -11.85 -2.65 -59.11
N ALA A 42 -11.83 -1.45 -58.53
CA ALA A 42 -10.58 -0.74 -58.34
C ALA A 42 -9.66 -1.67 -57.54
N ALA A 43 -8.45 -1.91 -58.04
CA ALA A 43 -7.46 -2.60 -57.24
C ALA A 43 -7.25 -1.83 -55.92
N PRO A 44 -7.02 -2.51 -54.78
CA PRO A 44 -6.43 -1.84 -53.63
C PRO A 44 -5.11 -1.25 -54.11
N ALA A 45 -5.05 0.08 -54.20
CA ALA A 45 -3.77 0.76 -54.38
C ALA A 45 -2.85 0.32 -53.25
N ALA A 46 -1.57 0.07 -53.56
CA ALA A 46 -0.59 -0.17 -52.52
C ALA A 46 -0.60 1.07 -51.59
N THR A 47 -1.07 0.90 -50.37
CA THR A 47 -1.28 2.01 -49.44
C THR A 47 0.03 2.74 -49.25
N GLU A 48 0.09 4.00 -49.67
CA GLU A 48 1.34 4.76 -49.64
C GLU A 48 1.90 4.81 -48.21
N ALA A 49 3.21 4.65 -48.09
CA ALA A 49 3.90 4.81 -46.81
C ALA A 49 3.67 6.25 -46.32
N SER A 50 2.85 6.40 -45.28
CA SER A 50 2.38 7.71 -44.82
C SER A 50 3.55 8.58 -44.38
N THR A 51 3.91 9.54 -45.24
CA THR A 51 4.89 10.60 -44.96
C THR A 51 4.26 11.62 -44.02
N LEU A 52 4.24 11.27 -42.73
CA LEU A 52 3.74 12.12 -41.64
C LEU A 52 4.44 13.49 -41.70
N LYS A 53 3.71 14.54 -42.10
CA LYS A 53 4.25 15.81 -42.63
C LYS A 53 5.13 16.60 -41.66
N ASP A 54 5.01 16.31 -40.37
CA ASP A 54 5.68 16.95 -39.24
C ASP A 54 6.72 16.02 -38.56
N ILE A 55 6.97 14.84 -39.13
CA ILE A 55 7.94 13.84 -38.67
C ILE A 55 9.14 13.79 -39.62
N ASN A 56 10.33 14.08 -39.12
CA ASN A 56 11.56 14.12 -39.91
C ASN A 56 12.78 13.62 -39.11
N SER A 57 13.81 13.14 -39.82
CA SER A 57 14.95 12.42 -39.26
C SER A 57 15.88 13.21 -38.31
N SER A 58 15.67 14.53 -38.15
CA SER A 58 16.38 15.31 -37.12
C SER A 58 15.73 15.23 -35.72
N GLN A 59 14.52 14.68 -35.61
CA GLN A 59 13.78 14.58 -34.35
C GLN A 59 14.14 13.28 -33.60
N TYR A 60 14.41 13.38 -32.29
CA TYR A 60 14.85 12.25 -31.45
C TYR A 60 13.88 11.07 -31.34
N PHE A 61 12.61 11.26 -31.74
CA PHE A 61 11.55 10.26 -31.74
C PHE A 61 11.21 9.73 -33.14
N TYR A 62 11.95 10.12 -34.20
CA TYR A 62 11.62 9.81 -35.59
C TYR A 62 11.44 8.31 -35.85
N GLU A 63 12.48 7.51 -35.56
CA GLU A 63 12.44 6.05 -35.74
C GLU A 63 11.41 5.40 -34.80
N ASP A 64 11.26 5.89 -33.57
CA ASP A 64 10.31 5.37 -32.59
C ASP A 64 8.85 5.54 -33.07
N VAL A 65 8.54 6.70 -33.66
CA VAL A 65 7.23 7.02 -34.25
C VAL A 65 6.98 6.17 -35.50
N LEU A 66 7.97 6.02 -36.39
CA LEU A 66 7.83 5.19 -37.58
C LEU A 66 7.63 3.70 -37.24
N ASN A 67 8.34 3.18 -36.22
CA ASN A 67 8.16 1.81 -35.74
C ASN A 67 6.71 1.53 -35.30
N LEU A 68 6.18 2.35 -34.40
CA LEU A 68 4.84 2.15 -33.86
C LEU A 68 3.71 2.49 -34.85
N ASN A 69 3.97 3.39 -35.81
CA ASN A 69 3.05 3.68 -36.91
C ASN A 69 3.01 2.53 -37.94
N ALA A 70 4.16 1.94 -38.29
CA ALA A 70 4.24 0.76 -39.16
C ALA A 70 3.57 -0.48 -38.53
N ARG A 71 3.59 -0.59 -37.20
CA ARG A 71 2.87 -1.61 -36.42
C ARG A 71 1.37 -1.31 -36.25
N GLY A 72 0.87 -0.16 -36.72
CA GLY A 72 -0.53 0.26 -36.57
C GLY A 72 -0.94 0.67 -35.15
N ILE A 73 0.00 0.72 -34.20
CA ILE A 73 -0.25 1.01 -32.78
C ILE A 73 -0.57 2.49 -32.56
N ILE A 74 0.13 3.39 -33.27
CA ILE A 74 -0.06 4.84 -33.16
C ILE A 74 -0.08 5.51 -34.55
N GLY A 75 -1.28 5.79 -35.05
CA GLY A 75 -1.47 6.47 -36.33
C GLY A 75 -1.33 8.00 -36.24
N GLY A 76 -1.17 8.62 -37.41
CA GLY A 76 -1.37 10.06 -37.62
C GLY A 76 -2.84 10.49 -37.65
N PHE A 77 -3.05 11.78 -37.86
CA PHE A 77 -4.36 12.43 -38.00
C PHE A 77 -4.79 12.53 -39.48
N PRO A 78 -6.09 12.74 -39.78
CA PRO A 78 -6.59 12.85 -41.15
C PRO A 78 -6.00 14.01 -41.99
N ASP A 79 -5.35 14.98 -41.35
CA ASP A 79 -4.61 16.07 -42.01
C ASP A 79 -3.22 15.63 -42.53
N GLY A 80 -2.77 14.41 -42.22
CA GLY A 80 -1.48 13.86 -42.59
C GLY A 80 -0.33 14.21 -41.64
N THR A 81 -0.63 14.71 -40.43
CA THR A 81 0.36 14.98 -39.37
C THR A 81 0.30 13.94 -38.26
N PHE A 82 1.38 13.80 -37.49
CA PHE A 82 1.46 12.95 -36.30
C PHE A 82 1.21 13.73 -35.01
N LYS A 83 1.52 15.03 -34.99
CA LYS A 83 1.47 15.96 -33.86
C LYS A 83 2.29 15.46 -32.65
N PRO A 84 3.63 15.30 -32.78
CA PRO A 84 4.46 14.70 -31.74
C PRO A 84 4.55 15.53 -30.45
N GLY A 85 4.25 16.82 -30.52
CA GLY A 85 4.18 17.74 -29.37
C GLY A 85 2.84 17.73 -28.61
N GLU A 86 1.79 17.11 -29.17
CA GLU A 86 0.49 17.03 -28.48
C GLU A 86 0.58 16.14 -27.24
N ILE A 87 -0.13 16.54 -26.19
CA ILE A 87 -0.18 15.84 -24.90
C ILE A 87 -1.13 14.65 -25.01
N LEU A 88 -0.70 13.48 -24.53
CA LEU A 88 -1.56 12.29 -24.47
C LEU A 88 -2.49 12.33 -23.26
N THR A 89 -3.75 11.98 -23.47
CA THR A 89 -4.67 11.64 -22.37
C THR A 89 -4.38 10.23 -21.84
N ARG A 90 -4.79 9.94 -20.60
CA ARG A 90 -4.64 8.62 -19.98
C ARG A 90 -5.34 7.51 -20.77
N GLY A 91 -6.49 7.80 -21.38
CA GLY A 91 -7.21 6.87 -22.26
C GLY A 91 -6.50 6.60 -23.59
N GLN A 92 -5.90 7.63 -24.21
CA GLN A 92 -5.08 7.44 -25.41
C GLN A 92 -3.83 6.62 -25.11
N ALA A 93 -3.16 6.90 -23.98
CA ALA A 93 -2.01 6.12 -23.51
C ALA A 93 -2.38 4.65 -23.22
N ALA A 94 -3.52 4.41 -22.58
CA ALA A 94 -4.05 3.06 -22.37
C ALA A 94 -4.29 2.31 -23.70
N LYS A 95 -4.86 2.99 -24.72
CA LYS A 95 -5.02 2.39 -26.05
C LYS A 95 -3.69 2.03 -26.70
N ILE A 96 -2.70 2.92 -26.65
CA ILE A 96 -1.37 2.69 -27.22
C ILE A 96 -0.72 1.48 -26.53
N ILE A 97 -0.68 1.45 -25.20
CA ILE A 97 0.04 0.44 -24.42
C ILE A 97 -0.65 -0.94 -24.51
N ALA A 98 -1.99 -1.00 -24.53
CA ALA A 98 -2.70 -2.24 -24.81
C ALA A 98 -2.41 -2.80 -26.22
N GLY A 99 -2.19 -1.92 -27.21
CA GLY A 99 -1.78 -2.29 -28.56
C GLY A 99 -0.32 -2.78 -28.66
N VAL A 100 0.61 -2.16 -27.91
CA VAL A 100 2.01 -2.64 -27.78
C VAL A 100 2.04 -4.07 -27.25
N LEU A 101 1.29 -4.33 -26.18
CA LEU A 101 1.19 -5.62 -25.52
C LEU A 101 0.29 -6.63 -26.26
N ASN A 102 -0.34 -6.24 -27.37
CA ASN A 102 -1.28 -7.05 -28.16
C ASN A 102 -2.36 -7.73 -27.30
N LEU A 103 -2.93 -7.00 -26.34
CA LEU A 103 -3.98 -7.52 -25.45
C LEU A 103 -5.33 -7.62 -26.19
N ASP A 104 -6.15 -8.60 -25.83
CA ASP A 104 -7.54 -8.66 -26.27
C ASP A 104 -8.33 -7.51 -25.62
N THR A 105 -8.71 -6.51 -26.41
CA THR A 105 -9.53 -5.37 -25.97
C THR A 105 -11.03 -5.57 -26.23
N THR A 106 -11.46 -6.80 -26.55
CA THR A 106 -12.84 -7.15 -26.90
C THR A 106 -13.48 -8.09 -25.88
N ASN A 107 -12.80 -9.17 -25.48
CA ASN A 107 -13.30 -10.15 -24.51
C ASN A 107 -12.85 -9.81 -23.08
N VAL A 108 -13.21 -8.60 -22.63
CA VAL A 108 -12.68 -7.98 -21.41
C VAL A 108 -13.67 -7.99 -20.24
N VAL A 109 -13.18 -8.25 -19.04
CA VAL A 109 -13.94 -8.09 -17.78
C VAL A 109 -14.23 -6.59 -17.54
N ASN A 110 -15.39 -6.27 -16.95
CA ASN A 110 -15.73 -4.89 -16.63
C ASN A 110 -14.72 -4.30 -15.63
N PRO A 111 -14.02 -3.19 -15.97
CA PRO A 111 -13.04 -2.61 -15.05
C PRO A 111 -13.67 -1.91 -13.84
N ASN A 112 -15.00 -1.76 -13.80
CA ASN A 112 -15.75 -1.16 -12.69
C ASN A 112 -15.30 0.27 -12.33
N PHE A 113 -14.81 1.03 -13.33
CA PHE A 113 -14.52 2.46 -13.18
C PHE A 113 -15.77 3.29 -13.43
N LYS A 114 -16.10 4.18 -12.47
CA LYS A 114 -17.35 4.98 -12.46
C LYS A 114 -17.49 5.91 -13.66
N ASP A 115 -16.38 6.30 -14.27
CA ASP A 115 -16.26 7.24 -15.38
C ASP A 115 -16.05 6.58 -16.76
N ILE A 116 -15.93 5.26 -16.84
CA ILE A 116 -15.67 4.52 -18.09
C ILE A 116 -16.87 3.61 -18.47
N PRO A 117 -17.93 4.15 -19.10
CA PRO A 117 -19.04 3.33 -19.59
C PRO A 117 -18.58 2.38 -20.72
N LYS A 118 -19.32 1.28 -20.92
CA LYS A 118 -19.02 0.26 -21.97
C LYS A 118 -18.98 0.84 -23.40
N THR A 119 -19.65 1.98 -23.62
CA THR A 119 -19.67 2.71 -24.89
C THR A 119 -18.44 3.61 -25.12
N HIS A 120 -17.55 3.75 -24.13
CA HIS A 120 -16.42 4.67 -24.23
C HIS A 120 -15.35 4.17 -25.22
N PRO A 121 -14.80 5.01 -26.14
CA PRO A 121 -13.84 4.57 -27.17
C PRO A 121 -12.53 3.93 -26.67
N PHE A 122 -12.21 4.09 -25.39
CA PHE A 122 -11.05 3.47 -24.73
C PHE A 122 -11.42 2.38 -23.71
N TYR A 123 -12.71 2.04 -23.54
CA TYR A 123 -13.18 1.04 -22.56
C TYR A 123 -12.41 -0.28 -22.68
N GLY A 124 -12.31 -0.85 -23.89
CA GLY A 124 -11.65 -2.14 -24.13
C GLY A 124 -10.18 -2.15 -23.71
N SER A 125 -9.43 -1.11 -24.04
CA SER A 125 -8.01 -1.00 -23.69
C SER A 125 -7.77 -0.76 -22.19
N ILE A 126 -8.62 0.04 -21.55
CA ILE A 126 -8.58 0.29 -20.10
C ILE A 126 -8.96 -0.99 -19.33
N ALA A 127 -9.97 -1.72 -19.81
CA ALA A 127 -10.40 -2.99 -19.25
C ALA A 127 -9.31 -4.06 -19.34
N ALA A 128 -8.71 -4.25 -20.51
CA ALA A 128 -7.62 -5.19 -20.74
C ALA A 128 -6.39 -4.90 -19.84
N LEU A 129 -5.98 -3.63 -19.73
CA LEU A 129 -4.84 -3.25 -18.87
C LEU A 129 -5.14 -3.39 -17.37
N LYS A 130 -6.41 -3.23 -16.93
CA LYS A 130 -6.79 -3.53 -15.55
C LYS A 130 -6.81 -5.03 -15.27
N GLN A 131 -7.36 -5.82 -16.20
CA GLN A 131 -7.39 -7.28 -16.13
C GLN A 131 -5.98 -7.89 -16.13
N ALA A 132 -5.01 -7.25 -16.78
CA ALA A 132 -3.59 -7.59 -16.75
C ALA A 132 -2.84 -7.04 -15.51
N GLY A 133 -3.51 -6.38 -14.55
CA GLY A 133 -2.88 -5.83 -13.33
C GLY A 133 -2.03 -4.57 -13.53
N ILE A 134 -1.97 -4.02 -14.74
CA ILE A 134 -1.07 -2.92 -15.12
C ILE A 134 -1.60 -1.54 -14.65
N ILE A 135 -2.93 -1.39 -14.48
CA ILE A 135 -3.56 -0.15 -13.98
C ILE A 135 -4.62 -0.41 -12.90
N GLY A 136 -4.53 0.33 -11.78
CA GLY A 136 -5.51 0.26 -10.68
C GLY A 136 -6.66 1.27 -10.77
N GLY A 137 -6.40 2.47 -11.29
CA GLY A 137 -7.30 3.63 -11.23
C GLY A 137 -6.95 4.60 -10.09
N TYR A 138 -7.95 5.32 -9.57
CA TYR A 138 -7.88 6.16 -8.38
C TYR A 138 -8.81 5.62 -7.27
N GLU A 139 -8.55 6.00 -6.02
CA GLU A 139 -9.27 5.54 -4.81
C GLU A 139 -10.77 5.88 -4.83
N ASP A 140 -11.17 6.93 -5.55
CA ASP A 140 -12.58 7.30 -5.76
C ASP A 140 -13.34 6.36 -6.71
N GLY A 141 -12.65 5.39 -7.33
CA GLY A 141 -13.19 4.47 -8.33
C GLY A 141 -13.20 5.02 -9.76
N THR A 142 -12.44 6.08 -10.06
CA THR A 142 -12.31 6.66 -11.41
C THR A 142 -11.01 6.23 -12.11
N PHE A 143 -10.95 6.32 -13.44
CA PHE A 143 -9.71 6.19 -14.21
C PHE A 143 -9.22 7.54 -14.78
N ARG A 144 -10.10 8.51 -14.94
CA ARG A 144 -9.87 9.88 -15.46
C ARG A 144 -9.21 9.86 -16.84
N GLN A 145 -9.88 9.21 -17.80
CA GLN A 145 -9.38 8.92 -19.14
C GLN A 145 -8.97 10.16 -19.95
N ASP A 146 -9.66 11.28 -19.79
CA ASP A 146 -9.41 12.51 -20.57
C ASP A 146 -8.37 13.42 -19.91
N GLN A 147 -7.94 13.12 -18.69
CA GLN A 147 -6.83 13.84 -18.05
C GLN A 147 -5.50 13.49 -18.74
N PRO A 148 -4.55 14.45 -18.86
CA PRO A 148 -3.20 14.18 -19.32
C PRO A 148 -2.49 13.06 -18.56
N ILE A 149 -1.68 12.27 -19.27
CA ILE A 149 -0.79 11.30 -18.61
C ILE A 149 0.56 11.95 -18.24
N GLN A 150 0.99 11.72 -17.00
CA GLN A 150 2.21 12.30 -16.43
C GLN A 150 3.36 11.27 -16.45
N ARG A 151 4.61 11.76 -16.43
CA ARG A 151 5.82 10.91 -16.48
C ARG A 151 5.89 9.86 -15.36
N ASN A 152 5.43 10.17 -14.15
CA ASN A 152 5.29 9.21 -13.05
C ASN A 152 4.35 8.04 -13.40
N HIS A 153 3.20 8.33 -14.02
CA HIS A 153 2.24 7.29 -14.44
C HIS A 153 2.83 6.42 -15.56
N VAL A 154 3.50 7.02 -16.55
CA VAL A 154 4.15 6.28 -17.65
C VAL A 154 5.26 5.37 -17.13
N ALA A 155 6.08 5.84 -16.18
CA ALA A 155 7.10 5.01 -15.55
C ALA A 155 6.48 3.76 -14.91
N LYS A 156 5.52 3.93 -13.98
CA LYS A 156 4.90 2.80 -13.28
C LYS A 156 4.17 1.84 -14.24
N ILE A 157 3.50 2.36 -15.26
CA ILE A 157 2.81 1.53 -16.26
C ILE A 157 3.80 0.72 -17.10
N LEU A 158 4.88 1.32 -17.62
CA LEU A 158 5.87 0.58 -18.42
C LEU A 158 6.68 -0.43 -17.59
N THR A 159 7.01 -0.10 -16.33
CA THR A 159 7.62 -1.05 -15.40
C THR A 159 6.78 -2.30 -15.20
N LEU A 160 5.46 -2.16 -14.99
CA LEU A 160 4.55 -3.29 -14.84
C LEU A 160 4.29 -4.03 -16.16
N ALA A 161 4.04 -3.27 -17.24
CA ALA A 161 3.70 -3.82 -18.56
C ALA A 161 4.79 -4.70 -19.18
N LEU A 162 6.06 -4.41 -18.89
CA LEU A 162 7.23 -5.06 -19.48
C LEU A 162 8.17 -5.68 -18.43
N ASN A 163 7.69 -5.84 -17.18
CA ASN A 163 8.41 -6.42 -16.04
C ASN A 163 9.84 -5.87 -15.84
N LEU A 164 10.01 -4.55 -16.02
CA LEU A 164 11.31 -3.88 -15.95
C LEU A 164 11.79 -3.79 -14.50
N LYS A 165 13.10 -3.95 -14.28
CA LYS A 165 13.71 -3.97 -12.94
C LYS A 165 14.80 -2.93 -12.77
N ALA A 166 15.12 -2.65 -11.51
CA ALA A 166 16.21 -1.79 -11.06
C ALA A 166 17.08 -2.59 -10.08
N ASN A 167 18.39 -2.60 -10.28
CA ASN A 167 19.34 -3.23 -9.39
C ASN A 167 19.67 -2.32 -8.19
N ASN A 168 19.57 -0.99 -8.34
CA ASN A 168 19.80 -0.05 -7.26
C ASN A 168 18.83 1.14 -7.29
N VAL A 169 17.65 0.92 -6.69
CA VAL A 169 16.60 1.95 -6.51
C VAL A 169 17.05 3.23 -5.80
N ASN A 170 18.22 3.25 -5.15
CA ASN A 170 18.79 4.43 -4.50
C ASN A 170 19.76 5.23 -5.37
N SER A 171 20.30 4.66 -6.45
CA SER A 171 21.30 5.30 -7.32
C SER A 171 20.67 6.12 -8.46
N LEU A 172 19.80 7.07 -8.09
CA LEU A 172 19.15 7.99 -9.03
C LEU A 172 19.80 9.39 -8.97
N PRO A 173 20.17 10.00 -10.12
CA PRO A 173 20.71 11.37 -10.14
C PRO A 173 19.63 12.45 -9.96
N PHE A 174 18.36 12.06 -9.91
CA PHE A 174 17.20 12.95 -9.92
C PHE A 174 16.80 13.41 -8.51
N THR A 175 16.79 14.72 -8.31
CA THR A 175 16.52 15.38 -7.02
C THR A 175 15.03 15.54 -6.69
N ASP A 176 14.13 15.22 -7.63
CA ASP A 176 12.69 15.48 -7.60
C ASP A 176 11.84 14.20 -7.69
N VAL A 177 12.42 13.06 -7.31
CA VAL A 177 11.78 11.74 -7.37
C VAL A 177 10.74 11.60 -6.27
N ASN A 178 9.47 11.40 -6.64
CA ASN A 178 8.42 11.05 -5.71
C ASN A 178 8.64 9.59 -5.19
N PRO A 179 8.70 9.35 -3.86
CA PRO A 179 8.94 8.02 -3.29
C PRO A 179 8.02 6.91 -3.81
N MET A 180 6.73 7.20 -4.05
CA MET A 180 5.74 6.23 -4.56
C MET A 180 6.08 5.68 -5.97
N TYR A 181 6.91 6.40 -6.72
CA TYR A 181 7.34 6.06 -8.08
C TYR A 181 8.83 5.71 -8.18
N LYS A 182 9.59 5.79 -7.08
CA LYS A 182 11.05 5.70 -7.05
C LYS A 182 11.59 4.44 -7.75
N SER A 183 11.07 3.26 -7.42
CA SER A 183 11.53 1.99 -8.02
C SER A 183 11.24 1.89 -9.52
N ALA A 184 10.10 2.43 -9.99
CA ALA A 184 9.76 2.47 -11.41
C ALA A 184 10.63 3.47 -12.19
N ILE A 185 10.94 4.62 -11.58
CA ILE A 185 11.85 5.63 -12.16
C ILE A 185 13.29 5.09 -12.22
N ALA A 186 13.73 4.35 -11.19
CA ALA A 186 15.00 3.62 -11.22
C ALA A 186 15.04 2.58 -12.34
N ALA A 187 13.97 1.78 -12.50
CA ALA A 187 13.91 0.78 -13.56
C ALA A 187 14.01 1.44 -14.95
N LEU A 188 13.27 2.53 -15.20
CA LEU A 188 13.39 3.27 -16.46
C LEU A 188 14.76 3.95 -16.65
N TYR A 189 15.46 4.32 -15.58
CA TYR A 189 16.76 4.97 -15.65
C TYR A 189 17.88 3.96 -15.97
N GLU A 190 17.99 2.89 -15.18
CA GLU A 190 19.01 1.85 -15.36
C GLU A 190 18.88 1.14 -16.72
N ASN A 191 17.65 0.93 -17.20
CA ASN A 191 17.39 0.35 -18.53
C ASN A 191 17.55 1.37 -19.69
N ASN A 192 18.07 2.58 -19.43
CA ASN A 192 18.31 3.64 -20.43
C ASN A 192 17.04 4.12 -21.18
N ILE A 193 15.86 3.90 -20.60
CA ILE A 193 14.56 4.33 -21.15
C ILE A 193 14.34 5.83 -20.89
N THR A 194 14.83 6.34 -19.74
CA THR A 194 14.83 7.77 -19.40
C THR A 194 16.20 8.26 -18.97
N THR A 195 16.60 9.45 -19.41
CA THR A 195 17.76 10.21 -18.89
C THR A 195 17.32 11.40 -18.03
N GLY A 196 16.06 11.40 -17.60
CA GLY A 196 15.42 12.53 -16.91
C GLY A 196 14.72 13.49 -17.87
N LYS A 197 14.47 14.71 -17.40
CA LYS A 197 14.13 15.90 -18.22
C LYS A 197 15.30 16.89 -18.22
N THR A 198 16.08 16.90 -17.13
CA THR A 198 17.47 17.36 -17.09
C THR A 198 18.30 16.31 -16.34
N ALA A 199 19.64 16.44 -16.38
CA ALA A 199 20.55 15.50 -15.71
C ALA A 199 20.26 15.28 -14.21
N THR A 200 19.65 16.25 -13.53
CA THR A 200 19.35 16.21 -12.08
C THR A 200 17.85 16.27 -11.74
N LYS A 201 16.96 16.19 -12.75
CA LYS A 201 15.50 16.20 -12.56
C LYS A 201 14.77 15.26 -13.50
N PHE A 202 13.93 14.39 -12.95
CA PHE A 202 13.02 13.52 -13.70
C PHE A 202 11.77 14.28 -14.20
N ASP A 203 11.32 15.31 -13.47
CA ASP A 203 10.06 16.05 -13.67
C ASP A 203 8.85 15.12 -13.79
N GLY A 204 8.54 14.43 -12.69
CA GLY A 204 7.55 13.35 -12.65
C GLY A 204 6.10 13.77 -12.90
N THR A 205 5.76 15.03 -12.65
CA THR A 205 4.41 15.59 -12.82
C THR A 205 4.18 16.22 -14.20
N ALA A 206 5.22 16.43 -15.00
CA ALA A 206 5.06 16.89 -16.37
C ALA A 206 4.30 15.88 -17.23
N ASN A 207 3.43 16.41 -18.09
CA ASN A 207 2.63 15.64 -19.05
C ASN A 207 3.51 15.09 -20.18
N VAL A 208 3.16 13.90 -20.68
CA VAL A 208 3.91 13.20 -21.74
C VAL A 208 3.29 13.48 -23.11
N THR A 209 4.13 13.87 -24.08
CA THR A 209 3.69 14.10 -25.46
C THR A 209 3.68 12.82 -26.29
N ARG A 210 2.97 12.83 -27.43
CA ARG A 210 2.90 11.69 -28.38
C ARG A 210 4.29 11.18 -28.82
N GLY A 211 5.22 12.08 -29.13
CA GLY A 211 6.60 11.71 -29.49
C GLY A 211 7.39 11.12 -28.32
N GLN A 212 7.24 11.67 -27.12
CA GLN A 212 7.90 11.14 -25.91
C GLN A 212 7.41 9.73 -25.54
N MET A 213 6.10 9.48 -25.68
CA MET A 213 5.51 8.15 -25.44
C MET A 213 6.07 7.11 -26.41
N ALA A 214 6.22 7.46 -27.70
CA ALA A 214 6.83 6.57 -28.68
C ALA A 214 8.26 6.17 -28.27
N SER A 215 9.11 7.15 -27.94
CA SER A 215 10.47 6.89 -27.45
C SER A 215 10.53 6.08 -26.16
N PHE A 216 9.62 6.31 -25.21
CA PHE A 216 9.57 5.51 -23.99
C PHE A 216 9.19 4.05 -24.27
N ILE A 217 8.20 3.81 -25.13
CA ILE A 217 7.75 2.46 -25.50
C ILE A 217 8.86 1.70 -26.21
N VAL A 218 9.41 2.23 -27.31
CA VAL A 218 10.37 1.50 -28.15
C VAL A 218 11.67 1.20 -27.39
N ARG A 219 12.10 2.10 -26.49
CA ARG A 219 13.24 1.83 -25.59
C ARG A 219 12.90 0.79 -24.52
N ALA A 220 11.68 0.79 -23.98
CA ALA A 220 11.25 -0.20 -23.00
C ALA A 220 11.12 -1.61 -23.60
N GLU A 221 10.59 -1.73 -24.81
CA GLU A 221 10.58 -3.01 -25.57
C GLU A 221 12.01 -3.49 -25.87
N LYS A 222 12.90 -2.58 -26.29
CA LYS A 222 14.32 -2.91 -26.50
C LYS A 222 15.03 -3.30 -25.19
N ALA A 223 14.67 -2.73 -24.05
CA ALA A 223 15.21 -3.12 -22.75
C ALA A 223 14.72 -4.52 -22.34
N ALA A 224 13.41 -4.80 -22.45
CA ALA A 224 12.83 -6.08 -22.09
C ALA A 224 13.36 -7.27 -22.92
N THR A 225 13.70 -7.04 -24.18
CA THR A 225 14.20 -8.05 -25.13
C THR A 225 15.73 -8.23 -25.14
N GLN A 226 16.48 -7.47 -24.33
CA GLN A 226 17.93 -7.66 -24.18
C GLN A 226 18.25 -8.82 -23.24
N GLU A 227 19.36 -9.50 -23.53
CA GLU A 227 19.89 -10.59 -22.71
C GLU A 227 20.51 -10.03 -21.42
N GLN A 228 20.07 -10.55 -20.27
CA GLN A 228 20.44 -10.10 -18.94
C GLN A 228 21.28 -11.16 -18.25
N THR A 229 22.47 -10.81 -17.78
CA THR A 229 23.28 -11.71 -16.95
C THR A 229 22.82 -11.62 -15.49
N ILE A 230 22.45 -12.75 -14.90
CA ILE A 230 22.16 -12.89 -13.47
C ILE A 230 23.17 -13.84 -12.82
N THR A 231 23.45 -13.65 -11.54
CA THR A 231 24.23 -14.60 -10.72
C THR A 231 23.41 -14.98 -9.50
N PHE A 232 23.34 -16.28 -9.20
CA PHE A 232 22.55 -16.81 -8.09
C PHE A 232 23.18 -18.08 -7.50
N ASN A 233 22.79 -18.42 -6.27
CA ASN A 233 23.09 -19.71 -5.66
C ASN A 233 21.90 -20.66 -5.85
N VAL A 234 22.19 -21.93 -6.12
CA VAL A 234 21.16 -22.95 -6.36
C VAL A 234 20.76 -23.60 -5.04
N ASN A 235 19.54 -23.27 -4.58
CA ASN A 235 18.94 -23.83 -3.37
C ASN A 235 18.01 -25.01 -3.73
N ASP A 236 17.02 -24.78 -4.60
CA ASP A 236 16.18 -25.82 -5.21
C ASP A 236 15.68 -25.40 -6.60
N TYR A 237 15.26 -26.36 -7.42
CA TYR A 237 14.67 -26.16 -8.74
C TYR A 237 13.76 -27.32 -9.17
N THR A 238 12.94 -27.06 -10.19
CA THR A 238 12.17 -28.08 -10.93
C THR A 238 12.89 -28.44 -12.23
N ASN A 239 12.62 -29.60 -12.84
CA ASN A 239 13.12 -30.00 -14.17
C ASN A 239 12.64 -29.12 -15.36
N THR A 240 12.21 -27.88 -15.11
CA THR A 240 11.69 -26.91 -16.08
C THR A 240 12.03 -25.45 -15.74
N ALA A 241 12.23 -25.12 -14.46
CA ALA A 241 12.45 -23.76 -13.99
C ALA A 241 13.06 -23.71 -12.57
N ILE A 242 13.77 -22.63 -12.27
CA ILE A 242 14.28 -22.24 -10.94
C ILE A 242 13.61 -20.93 -10.49
N THR A 243 13.48 -20.71 -9.18
CA THR A 243 13.03 -19.41 -8.64
C THR A 243 14.18 -18.72 -7.91
N VAL A 244 14.50 -17.49 -8.31
CA VAL A 244 15.58 -16.66 -7.77
C VAL A 244 15.02 -15.27 -7.45
N ASP A 245 15.22 -14.80 -6.21
CA ASP A 245 14.71 -13.52 -5.69
C ASP A 245 13.20 -13.31 -5.92
N GLY A 246 12.42 -14.39 -5.76
CA GLY A 246 10.97 -14.41 -6.01
C GLY A 246 10.57 -14.48 -7.49
N ASN A 247 11.52 -14.66 -8.42
CA ASN A 247 11.27 -14.69 -9.86
C ASN A 247 11.54 -16.08 -10.44
N THR A 248 10.55 -16.68 -11.09
CA THR A 248 10.71 -17.97 -11.76
C THR A 248 11.30 -17.78 -13.15
N TYR A 249 12.48 -18.38 -13.39
CA TYR A 249 13.16 -18.43 -14.68
C TYR A 249 13.07 -19.85 -15.25
N SER A 250 12.54 -19.98 -16.47
CA SER A 250 12.44 -21.26 -17.17
C SER A 250 13.75 -21.64 -17.87
N PHE A 251 13.95 -22.92 -18.16
CA PHE A 251 15.18 -23.41 -18.82
C PHE A 251 15.00 -23.59 -20.33
N ASP A 252 15.90 -23.03 -21.13
CA ASP A 252 16.00 -23.40 -22.54
C ASP A 252 16.49 -24.85 -22.69
N SER A 253 16.10 -25.46 -23.80
CA SER A 253 16.64 -26.74 -24.28
C SER A 253 18.17 -26.86 -24.21
N ALA A 254 18.90 -25.77 -24.44
CA ALA A 254 20.37 -25.74 -24.42
C ALA A 254 21.01 -25.93 -23.03
N VAL A 255 20.31 -25.57 -21.95
CA VAL A 255 20.82 -25.65 -20.56
C VAL A 255 20.10 -26.70 -19.71
N LYS A 256 19.01 -27.29 -20.23
CA LYS A 256 18.09 -28.11 -19.45
C LYS A 256 18.72 -29.35 -18.80
N SER A 257 19.79 -29.89 -19.38
CA SER A 257 20.55 -31.02 -18.82
C SER A 257 21.43 -30.67 -17.62
N ILE A 258 21.71 -29.38 -17.37
CA ILE A 258 22.33 -28.92 -16.11
C ILE A 258 21.35 -29.16 -14.95
N PHE A 259 20.11 -28.70 -15.11
CA PHE A 259 19.09 -28.69 -14.05
C PHE A 259 18.18 -29.92 -14.11
N THR A 260 18.76 -31.10 -13.85
CA THR A 260 18.03 -32.38 -13.77
C THR A 260 17.98 -32.91 -12.34
N GLU A 261 16.99 -33.73 -12.01
CA GLU A 261 16.86 -34.34 -10.66
C GLU A 261 18.14 -35.04 -10.18
N ALA A 262 18.88 -35.70 -11.08
CA ALA A 262 20.15 -36.36 -10.76
C ALA A 262 21.23 -35.38 -10.29
N ASN A 263 21.25 -34.17 -10.84
CA ASN A 263 22.24 -33.14 -10.52
C ASN A 263 21.90 -32.33 -9.25
N LYS A 264 20.78 -32.59 -8.56
CA LYS A 264 20.41 -31.81 -7.35
C LYS A 264 21.48 -31.85 -6.27
N VAL A 265 22.12 -32.99 -6.05
CA VAL A 265 23.20 -33.12 -5.06
C VAL A 265 24.41 -32.27 -5.45
N ALA A 266 24.86 -32.33 -6.70
CA ALA A 266 26.02 -31.56 -7.16
C ALA A 266 25.77 -30.06 -7.29
N LEU A 267 24.52 -29.66 -7.56
CA LEU A 267 24.11 -28.26 -7.65
C LEU A 267 23.68 -27.66 -6.30
N ALA A 268 23.58 -28.44 -5.22
CA ALA A 268 23.26 -27.90 -3.90
C ALA A 268 24.31 -26.85 -3.45
N GLY A 269 23.89 -25.61 -3.24
CA GLY A 269 24.78 -24.50 -2.91
C GLY A 269 25.72 -24.05 -4.04
N ALA A 270 25.56 -24.58 -5.26
CA ALA A 270 26.36 -24.19 -6.41
C ALA A 270 26.08 -22.73 -6.81
N SER A 271 27.10 -22.00 -7.27
CA SER A 271 26.93 -20.63 -7.76
C SER A 271 26.89 -20.64 -9.29
N VAL A 272 25.87 -19.99 -9.87
CA VAL A 272 25.58 -19.99 -11.30
C VAL A 272 25.49 -18.56 -11.80
N THR A 273 26.29 -18.22 -12.81
CA THR A 273 26.12 -17.00 -13.62
C THR A 273 25.50 -17.39 -14.96
N ALA A 274 24.30 -16.89 -15.23
CA ALA A 274 23.47 -17.31 -16.35
C ALA A 274 22.95 -16.11 -17.16
N VAL A 275 22.75 -16.31 -18.46
CA VAL A 275 22.12 -15.34 -19.36
C VAL A 275 20.65 -15.65 -19.51
N VAL A 276 19.80 -14.69 -19.17
CA VAL A 276 18.34 -14.76 -19.27
C VAL A 276 17.84 -13.90 -20.43
N LYS A 277 16.84 -14.40 -21.16
CA LYS A 277 16.08 -13.66 -22.16
C LYS A 277 14.61 -14.05 -22.07
N ASP A 278 13.71 -13.07 -22.04
CA ASP A 278 12.25 -13.29 -21.99
C ASP A 278 11.79 -14.21 -20.83
N GLY A 279 12.50 -14.20 -19.68
CA GLY A 279 12.25 -15.10 -18.54
C GLY A 279 12.77 -16.54 -18.73
N VAL A 280 13.60 -16.79 -19.74
CA VAL A 280 14.22 -18.08 -20.05
C VAL A 280 15.75 -17.99 -19.88
N ILE A 281 16.36 -18.84 -19.07
CA ILE A 281 17.82 -19.01 -19.06
C ILE A 281 18.24 -19.67 -20.37
N LYS A 282 19.06 -18.96 -21.16
CA LYS A 282 19.57 -19.40 -22.47
C LYS A 282 20.93 -20.07 -22.37
N TYR A 283 21.81 -19.54 -21.54
CA TYR A 283 23.22 -19.95 -21.42
C TYR A 283 23.66 -19.91 -19.96
N VAL A 284 24.62 -20.75 -19.57
CA VAL A 284 25.33 -20.67 -18.29
C VAL A 284 26.76 -20.26 -18.57
N ASN A 285 27.09 -19.00 -18.26
CA ASN A 285 28.42 -18.44 -18.49
C ASN A 285 29.42 -18.90 -17.42
N ARG A 286 28.97 -19.20 -16.20
CA ARG A 286 29.82 -19.78 -15.16
C ARG A 286 29.03 -20.70 -14.23
N LEU A 287 29.62 -21.84 -13.88
CA LEU A 287 29.11 -22.77 -12.87
C LEU A 287 30.21 -23.07 -11.84
N VAL A 288 29.89 -22.92 -10.56
CA VAL A 288 30.76 -23.29 -9.43
C VAL A 288 30.11 -24.43 -8.64
N LEU A 289 30.70 -25.61 -8.69
CA LEU A 289 30.27 -26.78 -7.91
C LEU A 289 30.91 -26.71 -6.52
N ASN A 290 30.07 -26.54 -5.49
CA ASN A 290 30.49 -26.30 -4.10
C ASN A 290 30.26 -27.50 -3.15
N ASN A 291 29.49 -28.52 -3.56
CA ASN A 291 29.17 -29.64 -2.68
C ASN A 291 30.20 -30.77 -2.80
N ALA A 292 30.65 -31.29 -1.66
CA ALA A 292 31.67 -32.34 -1.58
C ALA A 292 31.05 -33.75 -1.52
N GLY A 293 31.73 -34.72 -2.13
CA GLY A 293 31.44 -36.15 -1.95
C GLY A 293 32.40 -36.82 -0.96
N THR A 294 32.39 -38.16 -0.98
CA THR A 294 33.42 -39.00 -0.35
C THR A 294 33.99 -39.99 -1.38
N GLU A 295 35.07 -40.70 -1.04
CA GLU A 295 35.66 -41.72 -1.92
C GLU A 295 34.66 -42.84 -2.25
N GLU A 296 33.84 -43.27 -1.28
CA GLU A 296 32.79 -44.28 -1.48
C GLU A 296 31.54 -43.73 -2.19
N SER A 297 31.32 -42.41 -2.14
CA SER A 297 30.12 -41.75 -2.67
C SER A 297 30.47 -40.37 -3.26
N PRO A 298 31.12 -40.33 -4.45
CA PRO A 298 31.46 -39.08 -5.11
C PRO A 298 30.22 -38.32 -5.59
N VAL A 299 30.29 -36.99 -5.56
CA VAL A 299 29.23 -36.11 -6.06
C VAL A 299 29.29 -36.05 -7.58
N VAL A 300 28.26 -36.59 -8.25
CA VAL A 300 28.21 -36.66 -9.72
C VAL A 300 27.40 -35.49 -10.28
N PHE A 301 27.99 -34.76 -11.23
CA PHE A 301 27.33 -33.76 -12.07
C PHE A 301 27.40 -34.21 -13.54
N GLU A 302 26.26 -34.57 -14.14
CA GLU A 302 26.20 -35.02 -15.53
C GLU A 302 25.39 -34.07 -16.40
N THR A 303 25.98 -33.57 -17.49
CA THR A 303 25.28 -32.70 -18.45
C THR A 303 25.87 -32.83 -19.84
N ASN A 304 25.06 -32.58 -20.87
CA ASN A 304 25.52 -32.39 -22.25
C ASN A 304 25.34 -30.94 -22.74
N ALA A 305 25.07 -30.01 -21.81
CA ALA A 305 24.98 -28.59 -22.11
C ALA A 305 26.37 -27.97 -22.32
N SER A 306 26.41 -26.85 -23.04
CA SER A 306 27.56 -25.95 -23.05
C SER A 306 27.55 -25.06 -21.80
N ILE A 307 28.70 -24.96 -21.14
CA ILE A 307 28.99 -24.08 -20.02
C ILE A 307 30.15 -23.18 -20.44
N GLY A 308 30.16 -21.89 -20.06
CA GLY A 308 31.30 -20.99 -20.25
C GLY A 308 32.51 -21.46 -19.46
N SER A 309 32.67 -20.93 -18.24
CA SER A 309 33.67 -21.40 -17.26
C SER A 309 33.05 -22.40 -16.27
N LEU A 310 33.77 -23.48 -15.99
CA LEU A 310 33.44 -24.44 -14.95
C LEU A 310 34.44 -24.29 -13.78
N VAL A 311 33.96 -24.30 -12.55
CA VAL A 311 34.80 -24.26 -11.34
C VAL A 311 34.38 -25.39 -10.41
N ILE A 312 35.35 -26.20 -9.99
CA ILE A 312 35.17 -27.31 -9.05
C ILE A 312 35.85 -26.90 -7.75
N ASN A 313 35.04 -26.68 -6.72
CA ASN A 313 35.44 -26.05 -5.47
C ASN A 313 35.34 -26.99 -4.25
N ALA A 314 35.18 -28.29 -4.49
CA ALA A 314 34.92 -29.29 -3.48
C ALA A 314 35.53 -30.67 -3.85
N ASN A 315 35.76 -31.50 -2.84
CA ASN A 315 36.37 -32.83 -2.96
C ASN A 315 35.40 -33.89 -3.53
N TYR A 316 35.97 -34.92 -4.16
CA TYR A 316 35.27 -36.10 -4.69
C TYR A 316 34.14 -35.74 -5.67
N VAL A 317 34.37 -34.74 -6.52
CA VAL A 317 33.42 -34.31 -7.56
C VAL A 317 33.75 -35.00 -8.89
N THR A 318 32.74 -35.66 -9.47
CA THR A 318 32.80 -36.29 -10.79
C THR A 318 31.93 -35.51 -11.77
N VAL A 319 32.55 -34.86 -12.76
CA VAL A 319 31.84 -34.17 -13.85
C VAL A 319 31.78 -35.09 -15.06
N LYS A 320 30.59 -35.25 -15.65
CA LYS A 320 30.34 -36.14 -16.80
C LYS A 320 29.79 -35.42 -18.01
N ASN A 321 30.30 -35.79 -19.19
CA ASN A 321 29.81 -35.43 -20.54
C ASN A 321 29.76 -33.92 -20.88
N ALA A 322 30.19 -33.03 -19.97
CA ALA A 322 30.03 -31.59 -20.08
C ALA A 322 30.90 -30.96 -21.19
N HIS A 323 30.41 -29.88 -21.80
CA HIS A 323 31.16 -29.11 -22.79
C HIS A 323 31.50 -27.72 -22.23
N VAL A 324 32.72 -27.55 -21.71
CA VAL A 324 33.24 -26.28 -21.19
C VAL A 324 33.87 -25.49 -22.34
N THR A 325 33.34 -24.31 -22.64
CA THR A 325 33.76 -23.49 -23.79
C THR A 325 34.88 -22.50 -23.45
N GLU A 326 35.09 -22.22 -22.16
CA GLU A 326 36.23 -21.49 -21.62
C GLU A 326 37.08 -22.46 -20.76
N ASN A 327 37.53 -22.03 -19.58
CA ASN A 327 38.41 -22.80 -18.70
C ASN A 327 37.63 -23.62 -17.65
N ALA A 328 38.22 -24.75 -17.25
CA ALA A 328 37.77 -25.56 -16.13
C ALA A 328 38.78 -25.46 -14.96
N THR A 329 38.39 -24.84 -13.84
CA THR A 329 39.29 -24.57 -12.70
C THR A 329 39.01 -25.49 -11.52
N ILE A 330 40.04 -26.15 -11.01
CA ILE A 330 40.06 -26.89 -9.73
C ILE A 330 40.68 -25.94 -8.68
N THR A 331 39.91 -25.55 -7.65
CA THR A 331 40.36 -24.52 -6.68
C THR A 331 41.27 -25.10 -5.60
N SER A 332 41.88 -24.23 -4.79
CA SER A 332 42.67 -24.58 -3.59
C SER A 332 41.92 -25.49 -2.60
N ASN A 333 40.58 -25.40 -2.56
CA ASN A 333 39.73 -26.15 -1.63
C ASN A 333 39.60 -27.64 -1.98
N VAL A 334 40.04 -28.03 -3.18
CA VAL A 334 40.13 -29.43 -3.59
C VAL A 334 41.49 -29.99 -3.19
N ASN A 335 41.54 -30.85 -2.18
CA ASN A 335 42.74 -31.56 -1.70
C ASN A 335 42.62 -33.10 -1.82
N SER A 336 41.55 -33.57 -2.47
CA SER A 336 41.29 -34.98 -2.76
C SER A 336 40.98 -35.17 -4.27
N GLU A 337 40.17 -36.16 -4.64
CA GLU A 337 39.94 -36.52 -6.04
C GLU A 337 38.91 -35.62 -6.76
N VAL A 338 39.16 -35.38 -8.06
CA VAL A 338 38.23 -34.83 -9.05
C VAL A 338 38.31 -35.67 -10.32
N VAL A 339 37.16 -36.03 -10.88
CA VAL A 339 37.07 -36.86 -12.09
C VAL A 339 36.36 -36.09 -13.21
N LEU A 340 36.99 -36.01 -14.38
CA LEU A 340 36.40 -35.49 -15.61
C LEU A 340 36.17 -36.68 -16.57
N ASP A 341 34.92 -37.13 -16.70
CA ASP A 341 34.53 -38.32 -17.47
C ASP A 341 33.76 -37.93 -18.75
N GLY A 342 34.37 -38.10 -19.93
CA GLY A 342 33.82 -37.67 -21.22
C GLY A 342 33.69 -36.15 -21.39
N VAL A 343 34.30 -35.36 -20.50
CA VAL A 343 34.24 -33.89 -20.52
C VAL A 343 35.11 -33.33 -21.64
N THR A 344 34.61 -32.31 -22.33
CA THR A 344 35.38 -31.50 -23.29
C THR A 344 35.66 -30.12 -22.70
N VAL A 345 36.91 -29.69 -22.70
CA VAL A 345 37.33 -28.33 -22.29
C VAL A 345 38.04 -27.65 -23.46
N ALA A 346 37.47 -26.56 -23.96
CA ALA A 346 37.98 -25.84 -25.13
C ALA A 346 39.05 -24.78 -24.78
N GLY A 347 39.06 -24.29 -23.54
CA GLY A 347 40.17 -23.53 -22.95
C GLY A 347 41.11 -24.42 -22.14
N GLU A 348 41.65 -23.86 -21.06
CA GLU A 348 42.58 -24.56 -20.15
C GLU A 348 41.84 -25.33 -19.05
N VAL A 349 42.39 -26.47 -18.63
CA VAL A 349 42.14 -27.00 -17.28
C VAL A 349 43.18 -26.37 -16.34
N VAL A 350 42.76 -25.76 -15.24
CA VAL A 350 43.65 -25.06 -14.31
C VAL A 350 43.56 -25.70 -12.93
N VAL A 351 44.67 -26.24 -12.43
CA VAL A 351 44.80 -26.63 -11.02
C VAL A 351 45.38 -25.44 -10.27
N ASP A 352 44.50 -24.68 -9.61
CA ASP A 352 44.82 -23.39 -9.02
C ASP A 352 45.44 -23.53 -7.62
N ASN A 353 46.22 -22.52 -7.25
CA ASN A 353 46.85 -22.32 -5.95
C ASN A 353 46.39 -21.00 -5.29
N SER A 354 45.49 -20.27 -5.94
CA SER A 354 44.91 -19.03 -5.43
C SER A 354 44.00 -19.30 -4.22
N ILE A 355 44.58 -19.23 -3.01
CA ILE A 355 43.84 -19.27 -1.74
C ILE A 355 42.73 -18.20 -1.72
N VAL A 356 41.47 -18.64 -1.70
CA VAL A 356 40.31 -17.74 -1.64
C VAL A 356 40.10 -17.26 -0.20
N GLY A 357 40.98 -16.36 0.25
CA GLY A 357 40.73 -15.51 1.42
C GLY A 357 40.95 -16.13 2.80
N ALA A 358 41.97 -17.00 2.98
CA ALA A 358 42.39 -17.43 4.32
C ALA A 358 43.93 -17.63 4.41
N LEU A 359 44.47 -17.35 5.59
CA LEU A 359 45.78 -17.82 6.09
C LEU A 359 47.01 -17.52 5.23
N ALA A 360 47.39 -16.24 5.17
CA ALA A 360 48.80 -15.86 5.27
C ALA A 360 49.22 -15.79 6.76
N SER A 361 49.10 -16.92 7.48
CA SER A 361 49.50 -17.02 8.89
C SER A 361 50.80 -17.80 9.03
N ILE A 362 51.62 -17.42 10.01
CA ILE A 362 52.97 -17.94 10.20
C ILE A 362 52.94 -18.95 11.36
N ASP A 363 52.69 -20.23 11.04
CA ASP A 363 53.12 -21.32 11.92
C ASP A 363 53.70 -22.49 11.10
N SER A 364 54.98 -22.77 11.33
CA SER A 364 55.74 -23.87 10.74
C SER A 364 55.82 -25.10 11.65
N LYS A 365 54.86 -25.26 12.58
CA LYS A 365 54.84 -26.37 13.57
C LYS A 365 53.59 -27.26 13.55
N PHE A 366 52.58 -26.96 12.74
CA PHE A 366 51.56 -27.96 12.41
C PHE A 366 52.11 -28.98 11.39
N ALA A 367 51.66 -30.23 11.52
CA ALA A 367 52.40 -31.40 11.07
C ALA A 367 52.75 -31.39 9.56
N GLN A 368 53.96 -31.89 9.24
CA GLN A 368 54.37 -32.27 7.88
C GLN A 368 53.73 -33.60 7.42
N ASP A 369 52.52 -33.90 7.91
CA ASP A 369 51.73 -35.06 7.49
C ASP A 369 50.96 -34.69 6.21
N GLU A 370 51.59 -34.95 5.07
CA GLU A 370 51.00 -34.99 3.73
C GLU A 370 50.08 -33.80 3.36
N LEU A 371 50.67 -32.70 2.87
CA LEU A 371 49.95 -31.67 2.11
C LEU A 371 49.44 -32.26 0.78
N LYS A 372 48.28 -32.93 0.82
CA LYS A 372 47.70 -33.66 -0.32
C LYS A 372 47.24 -32.68 -1.41
N GLY A 373 47.98 -32.69 -2.51
CA GLY A 373 47.54 -32.09 -3.75
C GLY A 373 46.35 -32.86 -4.34
N PRO A 374 45.60 -32.24 -5.25
CA PRO A 374 44.41 -32.84 -5.82
C PRO A 374 44.78 -34.02 -6.72
N LYS A 375 43.90 -35.03 -6.76
CA LYS A 375 43.98 -36.12 -7.73
C LYS A 375 43.01 -35.87 -8.89
N LEU A 376 43.53 -35.44 -10.03
CA LEU A 376 42.75 -35.16 -11.23
C LEU A 376 42.75 -36.39 -12.17
N LYS A 377 41.60 -37.04 -12.30
CA LYS A 377 41.38 -38.13 -13.27
C LYS A 377 40.73 -37.60 -14.55
N LEU A 378 41.39 -37.79 -15.68
CA LEU A 378 40.91 -37.49 -17.02
C LEU A 378 40.49 -38.81 -17.72
N VAL A 379 39.19 -39.08 -17.74
CA VAL A 379 38.61 -40.34 -18.21
C VAL A 379 37.83 -40.07 -19.51
N ASN A 380 38.38 -40.46 -20.65
CA ASN A 380 37.85 -40.14 -21.98
C ASN A 380 37.69 -38.62 -22.24
N ALA A 381 38.36 -37.79 -21.42
CA ALA A 381 38.27 -36.35 -21.50
C ALA A 381 39.11 -35.79 -22.65
N ILE A 382 38.66 -34.66 -23.19
CA ILE A 382 39.31 -33.91 -24.27
C ILE A 382 39.65 -32.53 -23.70
N VAL A 383 40.93 -32.25 -23.53
CA VAL A 383 41.47 -30.99 -22.96
C VAL A 383 42.55 -30.45 -23.89
N GLN A 384 42.67 -29.13 -24.01
CA GLN A 384 43.71 -28.51 -24.84
C GLN A 384 45.03 -28.36 -24.07
N SER A 385 44.97 -27.75 -22.88
CA SER A 385 46.10 -27.59 -21.97
C SER A 385 45.69 -27.88 -20.52
N LEU A 386 46.67 -28.30 -19.72
CA LEU A 386 46.56 -28.44 -18.27
C LEU A 386 47.61 -27.57 -17.58
N ASN A 387 47.18 -26.63 -16.74
CA ASN A 387 47.99 -25.61 -16.10
C ASN A 387 48.10 -25.92 -14.59
N VAL A 388 49.25 -26.42 -14.16
CA VAL A 388 49.48 -26.94 -12.79
C VAL A 388 50.23 -25.91 -11.96
N LYS A 389 49.58 -25.38 -10.91
CA LYS A 389 50.12 -24.30 -10.07
C LYS A 389 50.36 -24.69 -8.60
N ARG A 390 50.07 -25.94 -8.24
CA ARG A 390 50.02 -26.43 -6.85
C ARG A 390 50.71 -27.79 -6.70
N ASP A 391 51.42 -27.95 -5.59
CA ASP A 391 52.21 -29.12 -5.24
C ASP A 391 51.40 -30.39 -5.00
N ASN A 392 52.09 -31.52 -5.09
CA ASN A 392 51.55 -32.87 -4.88
C ASN A 392 50.34 -33.20 -5.77
N THR A 393 50.15 -32.45 -6.87
CA THR A 393 49.08 -32.69 -7.83
C THR A 393 49.33 -34.01 -8.56
N SER A 394 48.36 -34.92 -8.52
CA SER A 394 48.39 -36.21 -9.22
C SER A 394 47.43 -36.17 -10.41
N ILE A 395 47.94 -36.52 -11.59
CA ILE A 395 47.21 -36.48 -12.87
C ILE A 395 47.19 -37.88 -13.45
N GLU A 396 46.01 -38.49 -13.55
CA GLU A 396 45.81 -39.77 -14.23
C GLU A 396 44.98 -39.54 -15.51
N SER A 397 45.47 -39.99 -16.67
CA SER A 397 44.74 -39.86 -17.94
C SER A 397 44.76 -41.14 -18.78
N ASN A 398 43.60 -41.51 -19.33
CA ASN A 398 43.50 -42.58 -20.34
C ASN A 398 43.48 -42.03 -21.80
N THR A 399 43.53 -40.70 -21.97
CA THR A 399 43.69 -40.01 -23.26
C THR A 399 45.02 -39.25 -23.31
N THR A 400 45.53 -38.95 -24.51
CA THR A 400 46.72 -38.11 -24.66
C THR A 400 46.41 -36.68 -24.26
N ILE A 401 47.15 -36.13 -23.30
CA ILE A 401 47.11 -34.71 -22.93
C ILE A 401 48.00 -33.94 -23.92
N PRO A 402 47.50 -32.93 -24.67
CA PRO A 402 48.33 -32.24 -25.65
C PRO A 402 49.43 -31.39 -25.01
N GLN A 403 49.12 -30.66 -23.94
CA GLN A 403 50.07 -29.86 -23.19
C GLN A 403 49.81 -29.87 -21.69
N ILE A 404 50.88 -30.00 -20.90
CA ILE A 404 50.92 -29.63 -19.47
C ILE A 404 51.92 -28.47 -19.31
N THR A 405 51.54 -27.42 -18.59
CA THR A 405 52.46 -26.39 -18.10
C THR A 405 52.55 -26.47 -16.58
N ILE A 406 53.78 -26.53 -16.05
CA ILE A 406 54.07 -26.61 -14.61
C ILE A 406 54.68 -25.27 -14.17
N ALA A 407 53.99 -24.58 -13.24
CA ALA A 407 54.29 -23.20 -12.90
C ALA A 407 55.50 -23.02 -11.94
N ALA A 408 55.95 -21.76 -11.83
CA ALA A 408 57.10 -21.27 -11.06
C ALA A 408 57.31 -21.84 -9.65
N THR A 409 56.23 -22.23 -8.96
CA THR A 409 56.20 -22.60 -7.53
C THR A 409 56.03 -24.10 -7.27
N VAL A 410 55.97 -24.96 -8.30
CA VAL A 410 55.67 -26.39 -8.09
C VAL A 410 56.96 -27.17 -7.83
N GLU A 411 57.00 -27.87 -6.70
CA GLU A 411 58.07 -28.77 -6.25
C GLU A 411 57.78 -30.25 -6.55
N VAL A 412 56.51 -30.68 -6.57
CA VAL A 412 56.16 -32.11 -6.80
C VAL A 412 54.91 -32.25 -7.67
N VAL A 413 54.99 -33.11 -8.68
CA VAL A 413 53.85 -33.54 -9.51
C VAL A 413 53.94 -35.04 -9.86
N ASN A 414 52.79 -35.72 -9.92
CA ASN A 414 52.68 -37.10 -10.40
C ASN A 414 51.87 -37.14 -11.70
N VAL A 415 52.41 -37.78 -12.74
CA VAL A 415 51.78 -37.88 -14.07
C VAL A 415 51.72 -39.34 -14.52
N ASP A 416 50.50 -39.84 -14.71
CA ASP A 416 50.20 -41.18 -15.22
C ASP A 416 49.40 -41.06 -16.53
N GLY A 417 49.96 -41.50 -17.65
CA GLY A 417 49.31 -41.44 -18.97
C GLY A 417 50.26 -41.09 -20.12
N THR A 418 49.70 -40.55 -21.20
CA THR A 418 50.46 -40.08 -22.38
C THR A 418 50.33 -38.56 -22.51
N VAL A 419 51.45 -37.86 -22.73
CA VAL A 419 51.49 -36.40 -22.85
C VAL A 419 52.32 -36.01 -24.07
N THR A 420 51.79 -35.15 -24.93
CA THR A 420 52.55 -34.65 -26.09
C THR A 420 53.62 -33.64 -25.64
N LYS A 421 53.25 -32.60 -24.88
CA LYS A 421 54.21 -31.60 -24.38
C LYS A 421 54.09 -31.37 -22.87
N ILE A 422 55.21 -31.35 -22.17
CA ILE A 422 55.34 -30.77 -20.83
C ILE A 422 56.29 -29.57 -20.92
N THR A 423 55.85 -28.41 -20.42
CA THR A 423 56.69 -27.20 -20.30
C THR A 423 56.86 -26.87 -18.82
N VAL A 424 58.10 -26.76 -18.37
CA VAL A 424 58.44 -26.49 -16.97
C VAL A 424 58.94 -25.06 -16.82
N GLU A 425 58.10 -24.23 -16.19
CA GLU A 425 58.40 -22.85 -15.78
C GLU A 425 58.80 -22.78 -14.29
N SER A 426 58.90 -23.93 -13.60
CA SER A 426 59.26 -23.97 -12.17
C SER A 426 60.63 -23.34 -11.91
N THR A 427 60.75 -22.70 -10.75
CA THR A 427 62.00 -22.12 -10.22
C THR A 427 62.43 -22.76 -8.89
N ALA A 428 61.51 -23.48 -8.23
CA ALA A 428 61.81 -24.37 -7.12
C ALA A 428 62.29 -25.74 -7.65
N LYS A 429 62.95 -26.55 -6.80
CA LYS A 429 63.37 -27.91 -7.17
C LYS A 429 62.14 -28.77 -7.48
N LEU A 430 62.02 -29.26 -8.71
CA LEU A 430 60.86 -30.05 -9.15
C LEU A 430 61.16 -31.55 -9.16
N GLU A 431 60.23 -32.37 -8.67
CA GLU A 431 60.18 -33.81 -8.91
C GLU A 431 58.93 -34.17 -9.76
N ILE A 432 59.16 -34.87 -10.87
CA ILE A 432 58.10 -35.46 -11.71
C ILE A 432 58.12 -36.97 -11.49
N THR A 433 56.99 -37.50 -10.99
CA THR A 433 56.78 -38.92 -10.66
C THR A 433 55.66 -39.53 -11.52
N GLY A 434 55.42 -40.84 -11.39
CA GLY A 434 54.31 -41.55 -12.05
C GLY A 434 54.72 -42.42 -13.25
N ASN A 435 53.74 -42.84 -14.05
CA ASN A 435 53.89 -43.71 -15.21
C ASN A 435 53.51 -42.96 -16.50
N ALA A 436 54.40 -42.06 -16.94
CA ALA A 436 54.19 -41.21 -18.10
C ALA A 436 54.95 -41.68 -19.35
N THR A 437 54.31 -41.55 -20.52
CA THR A 437 55.00 -41.45 -21.82
C THR A 437 54.90 -40.01 -22.30
N ILE A 438 56.03 -39.35 -22.53
CA ILE A 438 56.11 -37.91 -22.85
C ILE A 438 56.79 -37.76 -24.22
N GLU A 439 56.15 -37.07 -25.18
CA GLU A 439 56.75 -36.84 -26.50
C GLU A 439 57.80 -35.70 -26.44
N GLU A 440 57.51 -34.62 -25.73
CA GLU A 440 58.43 -33.49 -25.52
C GLU A 440 58.35 -32.95 -24.08
N LEU A 441 59.49 -32.84 -23.39
CA LEU A 441 59.65 -32.17 -22.09
C LEU A 441 60.64 -31.02 -22.24
N ILE A 442 60.22 -29.78 -22.00
CA ILE A 442 61.06 -28.58 -22.09
C ILE A 442 61.29 -27.96 -20.71
N LEU A 443 62.55 -27.70 -20.38
CA LEU A 443 62.98 -26.99 -19.18
C LEU A 443 63.51 -25.60 -19.55
N THR A 444 62.71 -24.55 -19.28
CA THR A 444 63.01 -23.18 -19.71
C THR A 444 63.76 -22.39 -18.62
N THR A 445 63.30 -22.46 -17.36
CA THR A 445 63.80 -21.63 -16.24
C THR A 445 64.30 -22.41 -15.03
N LEU A 446 64.14 -23.73 -15.01
CA LEU A 446 64.40 -24.57 -13.84
C LEU A 446 65.89 -24.81 -13.57
N ALA A 447 66.29 -24.88 -12.29
CA ALA A 447 67.66 -25.16 -11.83
C ALA A 447 67.89 -26.63 -11.38
N GLU A 448 66.91 -27.28 -10.76
CA GLU A 448 67.01 -28.68 -10.32
C GLU A 448 65.74 -29.47 -10.66
N LEU A 449 65.88 -30.59 -11.38
CA LEU A 449 64.80 -31.51 -11.74
C LEU A 449 65.13 -32.95 -11.33
N ALA A 450 64.18 -33.66 -10.71
CA ALA A 450 64.20 -35.11 -10.57
C ALA A 450 63.12 -35.75 -11.45
N LEU A 451 63.54 -36.68 -12.32
CA LEU A 451 62.66 -37.42 -13.24
C LEU A 451 62.53 -38.87 -12.75
N ASN A 452 61.58 -39.12 -11.86
CA ASN A 452 61.30 -40.42 -11.26
C ASN A 452 60.08 -41.11 -11.90
N ILE A 453 59.97 -41.04 -13.23
CA ILE A 453 58.89 -41.67 -14.00
C ILE A 453 59.21 -43.11 -14.43
N ALA A 454 58.21 -43.97 -14.45
CA ALA A 454 58.29 -45.36 -14.89
C ALA A 454 57.97 -45.51 -16.40
N GLY A 455 58.63 -44.73 -17.27
CA GLY A 455 58.27 -44.66 -18.69
C GLY A 455 59.35 -44.12 -19.64
N GLN A 456 58.92 -43.45 -20.71
CA GLN A 456 59.79 -42.95 -21.78
C GLN A 456 59.52 -41.48 -22.09
N ILE A 457 60.60 -40.73 -22.29
CA ILE A 457 60.61 -39.37 -22.83
C ILE A 457 61.20 -39.47 -24.25
N GLU A 458 60.49 -39.00 -25.27
CA GLU A 458 60.99 -39.05 -26.64
C GLU A 458 61.97 -37.89 -26.91
N SER A 459 61.65 -36.67 -26.48
CA SER A 459 62.57 -35.53 -26.47
C SER A 459 62.60 -34.83 -25.10
N LEU A 460 63.78 -34.74 -24.49
CA LEU A 460 64.07 -33.90 -23.33
C LEU A 460 64.92 -32.71 -23.80
N VAL A 461 64.34 -31.51 -23.76
CA VAL A 461 64.98 -30.25 -24.16
C VAL A 461 65.29 -29.43 -22.92
N VAL A 462 66.56 -29.07 -22.76
CA VAL A 462 67.02 -28.21 -21.66
C VAL A 462 67.56 -26.92 -22.24
N GLU A 463 66.91 -25.80 -21.94
CA GLU A 463 67.30 -24.48 -22.45
C GLU A 463 68.21 -23.73 -21.47
N ASN A 464 67.98 -23.90 -20.15
CA ASN A 464 68.83 -23.32 -19.11
C ASN A 464 70.17 -24.08 -18.99
N PRO A 465 71.34 -23.44 -19.22
CA PRO A 465 72.65 -24.10 -19.08
C PRO A 465 73.05 -24.37 -17.62
N GLU A 466 72.38 -23.75 -16.63
CA GLU A 466 72.60 -24.00 -15.20
C GLU A 466 71.67 -25.10 -14.63
N ALA A 467 70.79 -25.69 -15.46
CA ALA A 467 69.88 -26.74 -15.04
C ALA A 467 70.60 -28.08 -14.77
N THR A 468 70.28 -28.69 -13.63
CA THR A 468 70.68 -30.06 -13.28
C THR A 468 69.46 -30.98 -13.27
N VAL A 469 69.62 -32.18 -13.84
CA VAL A 469 68.53 -33.14 -14.03
C VAL A 469 68.97 -34.54 -13.58
N THR A 470 68.36 -35.04 -12.51
CA THR A 470 68.52 -36.43 -12.06
C THR A 470 67.52 -37.32 -12.77
N VAL A 471 67.99 -38.31 -13.54
CA VAL A 471 67.12 -39.22 -14.29
C VAL A 471 67.02 -40.56 -13.55
N GLY A 472 65.81 -40.95 -13.16
CA GLY A 472 65.54 -42.21 -12.46
C GLY A 472 65.88 -43.43 -13.32
N THR A 473 66.36 -44.50 -12.70
CA THR A 473 66.90 -45.68 -13.42
C THR A 473 65.86 -46.52 -14.18
N GLY A 474 64.57 -46.16 -14.11
CA GLY A 474 63.49 -46.72 -14.92
C GLY A 474 63.18 -45.93 -16.20
N VAL A 475 63.65 -44.69 -16.32
CA VAL A 475 63.36 -43.78 -17.44
C VAL A 475 64.15 -44.19 -18.69
N LYS A 476 63.56 -43.98 -19.87
CA LYS A 476 64.30 -43.90 -21.14
C LYS A 476 64.16 -42.51 -21.74
N VAL A 477 65.23 -41.99 -22.33
CA VAL A 477 65.21 -40.73 -23.08
C VAL A 477 65.67 -41.04 -24.51
N ASN A 478 64.83 -40.85 -25.52
CA ASN A 478 65.28 -41.11 -26.89
C ASN A 478 66.23 -40.02 -27.38
N GLU A 479 65.86 -38.75 -27.18
CA GLU A 479 66.68 -37.59 -27.54
C GLU A 479 66.84 -36.63 -26.35
N LEU A 480 68.07 -36.34 -25.96
CA LEU A 480 68.42 -35.27 -25.01
C LEU A 480 69.04 -34.10 -25.78
N THR A 481 68.40 -32.94 -25.77
CA THR A 481 68.94 -31.68 -26.27
C THR A 481 69.47 -30.84 -25.12
N VAL A 482 70.78 -30.56 -25.12
CA VAL A 482 71.46 -29.68 -24.15
C VAL A 482 71.77 -28.32 -24.80
N PRO A 483 71.88 -27.22 -24.03
CA PRO A 483 72.10 -25.90 -24.60
C PRO A 483 73.54 -25.70 -25.11
N GLU A 484 73.75 -24.68 -25.95
CA GLU A 484 75.04 -24.41 -26.59
C GLU A 484 76.16 -24.21 -25.55
N GLY A 485 77.24 -24.98 -25.68
CA GLY A 485 78.38 -24.99 -24.74
C GLY A 485 78.28 -25.98 -23.58
N SER A 486 77.09 -26.53 -23.30
CA SER A 486 76.89 -27.57 -22.28
C SER A 486 77.15 -28.98 -22.82
N THR A 487 77.21 -29.95 -21.92
CA THR A 487 77.34 -31.38 -22.24
C THR A 487 76.26 -32.19 -21.51
N ALA A 488 75.95 -33.41 -21.99
CA ALA A 488 75.01 -34.28 -21.28
C ALA A 488 75.45 -34.59 -19.83
N ALA A 489 76.75 -34.62 -19.54
CA ALA A 489 77.29 -34.84 -18.19
C ALA A 489 77.43 -33.56 -17.34
N SER A 490 77.08 -32.38 -17.87
CA SER A 490 76.94 -31.15 -17.08
C SER A 490 75.49 -30.77 -16.81
N ILE A 491 74.55 -31.35 -17.57
CA ILE A 491 73.09 -31.19 -17.37
C ILE A 491 72.52 -32.39 -16.59
N ILE A 492 72.89 -33.63 -16.92
CA ILE A 492 72.46 -34.82 -16.19
C ILE A 492 73.47 -35.15 -15.08
N ASP A 493 73.07 -35.06 -13.82
CA ASP A 493 73.99 -35.23 -12.67
C ASP A 493 74.50 -36.68 -12.54
N ASN A 494 73.61 -37.64 -12.80
CA ASN A 494 73.84 -39.07 -12.70
C ASN A 494 74.17 -39.74 -14.05
N TYR A 495 74.57 -38.95 -15.05
CA TYR A 495 74.81 -39.38 -16.44
C TYR A 495 75.64 -40.67 -16.56
N SER A 496 76.69 -40.81 -15.74
CA SER A 496 77.57 -42.01 -15.74
C SER A 496 76.84 -43.32 -15.42
N SER A 497 75.69 -43.25 -14.74
CA SER A 497 74.84 -44.40 -14.39
C SER A 497 73.74 -44.68 -15.40
N ILE A 498 73.27 -43.66 -16.13
CA ILE A 498 72.10 -43.73 -17.02
C ILE A 498 72.36 -43.42 -18.49
N ALA A 499 73.61 -43.19 -18.91
CA ALA A 499 73.97 -42.90 -20.31
C ALA A 499 73.56 -44.01 -21.31
N SER A 500 73.35 -45.25 -20.86
CA SER A 500 72.81 -46.35 -21.68
C SER A 500 71.28 -46.28 -21.88
N GLN A 501 70.60 -45.36 -21.20
CA GLN A 501 69.17 -45.09 -21.25
C GLN A 501 68.84 -43.86 -22.10
N ILE A 502 69.87 -43.14 -22.56
CA ILE A 502 69.79 -42.00 -23.50
C ILE A 502 70.22 -42.47 -24.89
N THR A 503 69.32 -42.53 -25.87
CA THR A 503 69.65 -43.05 -27.22
C THR A 503 70.48 -42.06 -28.04
N LYS A 504 70.19 -40.77 -27.94
CA LYS A 504 70.79 -39.69 -28.72
C LYS A 504 71.00 -38.44 -27.86
N VAL A 505 72.13 -37.77 -28.03
CA VAL A 505 72.40 -36.44 -27.46
C VAL A 505 72.59 -35.45 -28.61
N VAL A 506 71.98 -34.27 -28.49
CA VAL A 506 72.09 -33.14 -29.41
C VAL A 506 72.48 -31.89 -28.62
N ILE A 507 73.28 -31.02 -29.24
CA ILE A 507 73.52 -29.66 -28.74
C ILE A 507 72.58 -28.74 -29.51
N GLY A 508 71.77 -27.95 -28.80
CA GLY A 508 70.87 -26.98 -29.42
C GLY A 508 71.64 -25.88 -30.14
N ASP A 509 71.37 -25.72 -31.44
CA ASP A 509 71.75 -24.55 -32.22
C ASP A 509 70.83 -23.38 -31.81
N SER A 510 71.38 -22.19 -31.59
CA SER A 510 70.70 -21.07 -30.93
C SER A 510 69.67 -20.33 -31.80
N THR A 511 69.07 -21.01 -32.79
CA THR A 511 68.17 -20.42 -33.81
C THR A 511 66.94 -21.27 -34.18
N THR A 512 66.03 -21.54 -33.25
CA THR A 512 64.69 -22.13 -33.56
C THR A 512 63.52 -21.33 -32.97
N GLY A 513 63.30 -20.11 -33.47
CA GLY A 513 62.06 -19.36 -33.26
C GLY A 513 61.14 -19.44 -34.48
N THR A 514 59.99 -20.11 -34.34
CA THR A 514 58.82 -20.14 -35.27
C THR A 514 59.07 -20.49 -36.75
N GLY A 515 58.43 -21.55 -37.24
CA GLY A 515 58.40 -21.88 -38.68
C GLY A 515 57.20 -21.26 -39.41
N GLU A 516 57.45 -20.54 -40.51
CA GLU A 516 56.44 -20.27 -41.55
C GLU A 516 57.09 -20.28 -42.95
N THR A 517 56.31 -20.54 -44.00
CA THR A 517 56.83 -21.05 -45.28
C THR A 517 57.05 -19.99 -46.38
N ALA A 518 58.33 -19.80 -46.72
CA ALA A 518 58.87 -19.50 -48.05
C ALA A 518 58.25 -18.38 -48.92
N THR A 519 59.08 -17.39 -49.30
CA THR A 519 59.48 -17.22 -50.72
C THR A 519 60.60 -16.18 -50.94
N GLY A 520 61.57 -16.51 -51.81
CA GLY A 520 62.05 -15.58 -52.86
C GLY A 520 63.15 -14.54 -52.57
N GLN A 521 64.30 -14.75 -53.22
CA GLN A 521 65.24 -13.73 -53.75
C GLN A 521 66.11 -12.88 -52.79
N THR A 522 67.41 -13.16 -52.84
CA THR A 522 68.49 -12.14 -52.91
C THR A 522 68.51 -11.55 -54.35
N PRO A 523 68.99 -10.31 -54.61
CA PRO A 523 70.43 -9.97 -54.48
C PRO A 523 70.84 -8.52 -54.13
N SER A 524 72.01 -8.43 -53.45
CA SER A 524 73.17 -7.52 -53.68
C SER A 524 72.99 -6.07 -54.18
N THR A 525 73.58 -5.12 -53.43
CA THR A 525 74.52 -4.00 -53.81
C THR A 525 74.37 -2.82 -52.81
N GLY A 526 75.37 -2.01 -52.43
CA GLY A 526 76.86 -2.05 -52.48
C GLY A 526 77.41 -1.56 -51.11
N GLY A 527 78.70 -1.40 -50.79
CA GLY A 527 79.87 -0.96 -51.57
C GLY A 527 80.05 0.57 -51.45
N GLY A 528 81.15 1.16 -50.91
CA GLY A 528 82.35 0.61 -50.25
C GLY A 528 83.45 1.71 -50.02
N SER A 529 84.57 1.37 -49.36
CA SER A 529 85.79 2.21 -49.10
C SER A 529 85.59 3.50 -48.26
N SER A 530 86.49 3.93 -47.36
CA SER A 530 87.96 4.05 -47.39
C SER A 530 88.52 4.14 -45.93
N SER A 531 89.44 3.29 -45.43
CA SER A 531 90.91 3.18 -45.66
C SER A 531 91.82 4.18 -44.92
N GLY A 532 92.69 3.71 -44.01
CA GLY A 532 93.96 4.38 -43.63
C GLY A 532 94.45 4.24 -42.18
N GLY A 533 95.62 3.58 -41.96
CA GLY A 533 96.41 3.60 -40.70
C GLY A 533 95.90 2.68 -39.58
N SER A 534 96.46 1.52 -39.21
CA SER A 534 97.78 0.86 -39.38
C SER A 534 98.87 1.19 -38.34
N GLY A 535 99.25 0.18 -37.55
CA GLY A 535 100.44 0.13 -36.68
C GLY A 535 100.15 -0.03 -35.18
N GLY A 536 100.42 -1.17 -34.52
CA GLY A 536 100.80 -2.50 -35.05
C GLY A 536 101.37 -3.44 -33.96
N SER A 537 101.29 -4.76 -34.20
CA SER A 537 101.97 -5.90 -33.54
C SER A 537 101.89 -6.05 -32.00
N GLY A 538 101.60 -7.23 -31.41
CA GLY A 538 101.22 -8.52 -32.02
C GLY A 538 101.64 -9.72 -31.17
N GLY A 539 100.66 -10.48 -30.65
CA GLY A 539 100.85 -11.76 -29.94
C GLY A 539 101.15 -11.65 -28.43
N GLY A 540 100.57 -12.46 -27.53
CA GLY A 540 99.41 -13.34 -27.69
C GLY A 540 99.47 -14.67 -26.94
N THR A 541 99.18 -14.69 -25.63
CA THR A 541 98.75 -15.89 -24.88
C THR A 541 97.80 -15.50 -23.73
N THR A 542 96.65 -16.15 -23.66
CA THR A 542 95.68 -16.16 -22.54
C THR A 542 96.19 -17.01 -21.36
N PRO A 543 95.56 -17.02 -20.15
CA PRO A 543 94.22 -16.52 -19.81
C PRO A 543 94.11 -15.47 -18.67
N THR A 544 92.93 -14.87 -18.61
CA THR A 544 92.33 -14.01 -17.55
C THR A 544 91.23 -14.80 -16.79
N PRO A 545 90.56 -14.27 -15.73
CA PRO A 545 90.68 -12.97 -15.08
C PRO A 545 90.92 -13.00 -13.54
N THR A 546 91.11 -11.81 -12.96
CA THR A 546 91.13 -11.54 -11.50
C THR A 546 89.72 -11.26 -10.96
N PRO A 547 89.52 -11.27 -9.62
CA PRO A 547 89.19 -9.97 -9.00
C PRO A 547 90.14 -9.54 -7.85
N THR A 548 90.24 -8.21 -7.72
CA THR A 548 91.20 -7.42 -6.94
C THR A 548 91.24 -7.67 -5.42
N PRO A 549 92.45 -7.68 -4.82
CA PRO A 549 92.71 -6.87 -3.62
C PRO A 549 93.71 -5.71 -3.86
N THR A 550 93.50 -4.59 -3.17
CA THR A 550 94.28 -3.34 -3.27
C THR A 550 95.71 -3.50 -2.72
N PRO A 551 96.76 -2.92 -3.36
CA PRO A 551 98.15 -3.16 -2.98
C PRO A 551 98.57 -2.50 -1.65
N VAL A 552 99.30 -3.25 -0.82
CA VAL A 552 99.89 -2.77 0.43
C VAL A 552 101.27 -2.16 0.19
N THR A 553 101.37 -0.83 0.29
CA THR A 553 102.62 -0.08 0.40
C THR A 553 102.71 0.70 1.71
N THR A 554 103.89 1.27 2.02
CA THR A 554 104.14 2.12 3.21
C THR A 554 104.39 1.39 4.54
N HIS A 555 105.14 0.28 4.51
CA HIS A 555 105.74 -0.38 5.69
C HIS A 555 106.84 0.45 6.41
N VAL A 556 106.75 1.78 6.39
CA VAL A 556 107.67 2.73 7.01
C VAL A 556 106.96 3.67 8.00
N ALA A 557 105.66 3.91 7.83
CA ALA A 557 104.86 4.66 8.80
C ALA A 557 104.61 3.85 10.09
N THR A 558 104.30 2.57 9.95
CA THR A 558 103.93 1.68 11.08
C THR A 558 105.08 1.44 12.05
N ALA A 559 106.34 1.43 11.57
CA ALA A 559 107.51 1.26 12.42
C ALA A 559 107.72 2.46 13.37
N LYS A 560 107.39 3.68 12.92
CA LYS A 560 107.42 4.87 13.77
C LYS A 560 106.26 4.88 14.77
N ALA A 561 105.05 4.57 14.30
CA ALA A 561 103.87 4.51 15.15
C ALA A 561 104.02 3.47 16.28
N ALA A 562 104.57 2.28 16.00
CA ALA A 562 104.79 1.25 17.02
C ALA A 562 105.73 1.72 18.15
N VAL A 563 106.76 2.50 17.83
CA VAL A 563 107.68 3.09 18.82
C VAL A 563 107.00 4.22 19.62
N GLU A 564 106.15 5.03 18.99
CA GLU A 564 105.40 6.10 19.66
C GLU A 564 104.26 5.56 20.54
N THR A 565 103.58 4.48 20.14
CA THR A 565 102.57 3.78 20.96
C THR A 565 103.20 3.08 22.16
N ALA A 566 104.33 2.39 21.99
CA ALA A 566 105.08 1.79 23.10
C ALA A 566 105.54 2.84 24.13
N ASN A 567 105.78 4.08 23.70
CA ASN A 567 106.16 5.21 24.55
C ASN A 567 104.96 6.02 25.10
N THR A 568 103.72 5.69 24.68
CA THR A 568 102.49 6.27 25.22
C THR A 568 101.89 5.41 26.34
N ALA A 569 102.19 4.10 26.34
CA ALA A 569 101.78 3.14 27.36
C ALA A 569 102.44 3.31 28.74
N ASN A 570 103.28 4.36 28.96
CA ASN A 570 103.94 4.56 30.25
C ASN A 570 104.28 6.04 30.56
N LYS A 571 103.30 6.95 30.44
CA LYS A 571 103.51 8.39 30.65
C LYS A 571 103.53 8.84 32.13
N TYR A 572 104.49 8.29 32.87
CA TYR A 572 105.19 8.87 34.02
C TYR A 572 104.40 9.58 35.14
N LYS A 573 104.36 8.95 36.33
CA LYS A 573 104.80 9.64 37.55
C LYS A 573 105.30 8.69 38.66
N ASN A 574 106.58 8.84 38.96
CA ASN A 574 107.40 8.27 40.02
C ASN A 574 106.67 7.61 41.22
N LEU A 575 106.89 6.29 41.39
CA LEU A 575 107.02 5.72 42.73
C LEU A 575 108.49 5.89 43.17
N VAL A 576 108.71 6.40 44.39
CA VAL A 576 110.06 6.71 44.90
C VAL A 576 110.75 5.45 45.44
N LEU A 577 112.08 5.40 45.32
CA LEU A 577 112.86 4.27 45.84
C LEU A 577 112.92 4.23 47.38
N VAL A 578 112.50 3.09 47.91
CA VAL A 578 113.28 2.22 48.82
C VAL A 578 114.14 2.91 49.89
N ASN A 579 113.75 2.72 51.15
CA ASN A 579 114.69 2.27 52.18
C ASN A 579 113.95 1.35 53.18
N GLY A 580 114.34 0.09 53.35
CA GLY A 580 115.40 -0.65 52.65
C GLY A 580 115.52 -2.10 53.15
N ILE A 581 116.68 -2.73 52.89
CA ILE A 581 117.11 -4.06 53.39
C ILE A 581 116.38 -5.25 52.72
N THR A 582 117.02 -6.18 51.97
CA THR A 582 118.45 -6.34 51.60
C THR A 582 118.66 -7.28 50.38
N LEU A 583 119.85 -7.18 49.78
CA LEU A 583 120.60 -8.18 48.97
C LEU A 583 120.06 -8.67 47.60
N LEU A 584 120.94 -8.47 46.59
CA LEU A 584 121.45 -9.46 45.60
C LEU A 584 120.52 -10.61 45.16
N ASN A 585 120.29 -10.84 43.86
CA ASN A 585 121.34 -10.99 42.83
C ASN A 585 120.85 -10.74 41.38
N ALA A 586 121.79 -10.84 40.43
CA ALA A 586 121.60 -10.50 39.01
C ALA A 586 120.47 -11.24 38.28
N LEU A 587 119.78 -10.51 37.38
CA LEU A 587 118.99 -11.09 36.30
C LEU A 587 119.25 -10.31 34.99
N THR A 588 120.12 -10.84 34.13
CA THR A 588 120.31 -10.36 32.76
C THR A 588 119.18 -10.90 31.87
N ALA A 589 118.20 -10.06 31.54
CA ALA A 589 117.09 -10.42 30.67
C ALA A 589 117.45 -10.20 29.19
N GLU A 590 117.71 -11.29 28.46
CA GLU A 590 118.03 -11.27 27.04
C GLU A 590 116.73 -11.32 26.20
N ILE A 591 116.21 -10.16 25.78
CA ILE A 591 114.95 -10.08 25.02
C ILE A 591 115.22 -10.35 23.53
N LYS A 592 114.91 -11.57 23.08
CA LYS A 592 114.98 -11.99 21.68
C LYS A 592 113.61 -11.93 21.01
N VAL A 593 113.30 -10.82 20.34
CA VAL A 593 112.16 -10.72 19.42
C VAL A 593 112.64 -11.08 18.01
N ASN A 594 111.97 -12.02 17.36
CA ASN A 594 112.35 -12.51 16.03
C ASN A 594 111.25 -12.19 15.01
N VAL A 595 111.51 -11.25 14.11
CA VAL A 595 110.58 -10.84 13.04
C VAL A 595 111.34 -10.89 11.71
N ASN A 596 110.82 -11.67 10.76
CA ASN A 596 111.36 -11.81 9.40
C ASN A 596 112.89 -12.03 9.33
N ASN A 597 113.40 -12.87 10.22
CA ASN A 597 114.72 -13.50 10.15
C ASN A 597 115.93 -12.54 10.24
N ILE A 598 115.77 -11.39 10.90
CA ILE A 598 116.87 -10.48 11.30
C ILE A 598 116.89 -10.37 12.82
N ALA A 599 118.04 -10.65 13.44
CA ALA A 599 118.23 -10.51 14.88
C ALA A 599 118.73 -9.09 15.24
N VAL A 600 118.13 -8.49 16.27
CA VAL A 600 118.53 -7.18 16.81
C VAL A 600 118.90 -7.35 18.29
N THR A 601 120.07 -6.82 18.68
CA THR A 601 120.60 -6.89 20.04
C THR A 601 120.62 -5.50 20.66
N ILE A 602 120.14 -5.36 21.89
CA ILE A 602 120.15 -4.09 22.64
C ILE A 602 121.13 -4.21 23.81
N GLU A 603 122.26 -3.51 23.75
CA GLU A 603 123.19 -3.36 24.87
C GLU A 603 122.92 -2.06 25.64
N VAL A 604 122.82 -2.14 26.97
CA VAL A 604 122.67 -0.98 27.86
C VAL A 604 123.89 -0.89 28.78
N ALA A 605 124.88 -0.10 28.37
CA ALA A 605 126.11 0.11 29.14
C ALA A 605 125.96 1.32 30.10
N LYS A 606 125.97 1.07 31.41
CA LYS A 606 125.99 2.12 32.43
C LYS A 606 127.43 2.48 32.82
N THR A 607 127.92 3.62 32.33
CA THR A 607 129.12 4.28 32.87
C THR A 607 128.74 5.20 34.04
N THR A 608 129.73 5.52 34.89
CA THR A 608 129.52 6.11 36.21
C THR A 608 129.45 7.64 36.21
N THR A 609 128.81 8.19 37.26
CA THR A 609 128.68 9.61 37.68
C THR A 609 127.81 10.55 36.81
N ALA A 610 126.82 11.14 37.48
CA ALA A 610 125.99 12.31 37.10
C ALA A 610 125.06 12.22 35.85
N ASP A 611 123.79 11.91 36.12
CA ASP A 611 122.58 12.61 35.61
C ASP A 611 122.37 12.80 34.09
N THR A 612 122.90 11.92 33.24
CA THR A 612 122.38 11.72 31.87
C THR A 612 122.55 10.27 31.44
N PHE A 613 121.56 9.71 30.72
CA PHE A 613 121.67 8.41 30.06
C PHE A 613 121.38 8.55 28.56
N THR A 614 122.09 7.78 27.75
CA THR A 614 121.95 7.77 26.28
C THR A 614 121.79 6.33 25.83
N VAL A 615 120.79 6.06 24.98
CA VAL A 615 120.57 4.75 24.37
C VAL A 615 120.89 4.85 22.88
N THR A 616 121.71 3.92 22.37
CA THR A 616 122.08 3.84 20.95
C THR A 616 121.51 2.55 20.38
N LEU A 617 120.66 2.66 19.36
CA LEU A 617 120.15 1.50 18.62
C LEU A 617 120.99 1.32 17.36
N LYS A 618 121.51 0.12 17.14
CA LYS A 618 122.27 -0.23 15.94
C LYS A 618 121.54 -1.29 15.14
N ALA A 619 121.28 -0.99 13.87
CA ALA A 619 120.72 -1.92 12.89
C ALA A 619 121.72 -2.11 11.75
N THR A 620 121.97 -3.35 11.36
CA THR A 620 123.03 -3.68 10.40
C THR A 620 122.61 -3.39 8.95
N GLY A 621 122.77 -2.15 8.49
CA GLY A 621 122.59 -1.80 7.07
C GLY A 621 122.68 -0.32 6.73
N GLU A 622 122.00 0.54 7.51
CA GLU A 622 121.98 2.00 7.32
C GLU A 622 122.17 2.74 8.67
N ALA A 623 122.20 4.07 8.66
CA ALA A 623 122.86 4.87 9.70
C ALA A 623 122.22 4.84 11.10
N ASP A 624 123.07 4.80 12.13
CA ASP A 624 122.73 4.85 13.57
C ASP A 624 121.88 6.09 13.93
N ALA A 625 120.91 5.92 14.84
CA ALA A 625 120.11 7.00 15.41
C ALA A 625 120.17 7.01 16.95
N THR A 626 120.25 8.20 17.55
CA THR A 626 120.57 8.39 18.98
C THR A 626 119.58 9.33 19.67
N ILE A 627 119.19 9.00 20.91
CA ILE A 627 118.28 9.81 21.75
C ILE A 627 118.87 9.96 23.16
N THR A 628 118.75 11.16 23.74
CA THR A 628 119.35 11.54 25.05
C THR A 628 118.31 12.22 25.94
N VAL A 629 118.30 11.94 27.25
CA VAL A 629 117.36 12.52 28.23
C VAL A 629 118.09 12.88 29.54
N THR A 630 117.72 14.01 30.15
CA THR A 630 118.39 14.61 31.32
C THR A 630 117.36 14.97 32.41
N ALA A 631 117.75 14.92 33.68
CA ALA A 631 116.93 15.29 34.84
C ALA A 631 117.75 16.07 35.89
N THR A 632 117.10 16.70 36.88
CA THR A 632 117.77 17.47 37.95
C THR A 632 116.88 17.55 39.19
N GLU A 633 117.47 17.43 40.39
CA GLU A 633 116.78 17.57 41.69
C GLU A 633 117.49 18.59 42.59
N LYS A 634 116.80 19.11 43.62
CA LYS A 634 117.28 20.17 44.51
C LYS A 634 116.80 19.91 45.95
N VAL A 635 117.70 20.05 46.93
CA VAL A 635 117.43 19.80 48.37
C VAL A 635 117.68 21.07 49.20
N ASP A 636 117.03 21.11 50.38
CA ASP A 636 117.12 22.00 51.55
C ASP A 636 116.05 23.09 51.77
N GLY A 637 115.55 23.17 53.01
CA GLY A 637 114.72 24.29 53.54
C GLY A 637 113.67 23.93 54.60
N ASP A 638 114.06 23.95 55.88
CA ASP A 638 113.21 23.82 57.09
C ASP A 638 112.10 24.91 57.23
N GLN A 639 110.89 24.53 57.71
CA GLN A 639 110.13 25.25 58.77
C GLN A 639 108.79 24.61 59.23
N THR A 640 108.84 23.95 60.39
CA THR A 640 108.06 24.23 61.63
C THR A 640 106.53 24.49 61.69
N THR A 641 105.70 24.40 60.63
CA THR A 641 104.21 24.49 60.79
C THR A 641 103.42 23.36 60.12
N VAL A 642 102.77 22.51 60.92
CA VAL A 642 101.91 21.41 60.44
C VAL A 642 100.61 21.96 59.83
N THR A 643 100.38 21.70 58.54
CA THR A 643 99.30 22.31 57.75
C THR A 643 98.27 21.28 57.34
N LYS A 644 97.20 21.11 58.14
CA LYS A 644 96.14 20.11 57.90
C LYS A 644 95.10 20.49 56.83
N ALA A 645 95.18 21.67 56.24
CA ALA A 645 94.15 22.18 55.31
C ALA A 645 93.87 21.21 54.15
N ALA A 646 94.92 20.63 53.55
CA ALA A 646 94.77 19.65 52.46
C ALA A 646 94.06 18.36 52.89
N LEU A 647 94.31 17.87 54.12
CA LEU A 647 93.65 16.69 54.67
C LEU A 647 92.18 16.99 55.00
N ASN A 648 91.89 18.14 55.61
CA ASN A 648 90.52 18.58 55.91
C ASN A 648 89.68 18.70 54.63
N THR A 649 90.23 19.27 53.56
CA THR A 649 89.58 19.33 52.25
C THR A 649 89.32 17.93 51.71
N LYS A 650 90.34 17.05 51.65
CA LYS A 650 90.16 15.66 51.16
C LYS A 650 89.16 14.83 51.96
N VAL A 651 89.12 14.98 53.28
CA VAL A 651 88.10 14.33 54.15
C VAL A 651 86.71 14.87 53.82
N THR A 652 86.57 16.16 53.55
CA THR A 652 85.29 16.78 53.15
C THR A 652 84.84 16.29 51.78
N ASP A 653 85.76 16.26 50.81
CA ASP A 653 85.51 15.80 49.44
C ASP A 653 85.14 14.30 49.43
N ALA A 654 85.88 13.47 50.17
CA ALA A 654 85.61 12.04 50.29
C ALA A 654 84.25 11.76 50.96
N LYS A 655 83.84 12.58 51.94
CA LYS A 655 82.50 12.51 52.54
C LYS A 655 81.37 13.06 51.65
N ALA A 656 81.69 13.75 50.57
CA ALA A 656 80.73 14.16 49.56
C ALA A 656 80.54 13.10 48.45
N VAL A 657 81.40 12.08 48.38
CA VAL A 657 81.20 10.91 47.52
C VAL A 657 79.96 10.16 48.00
N THR A 658 78.92 10.11 47.17
CA THR A 658 77.74 9.29 47.43
C THR A 658 78.06 7.84 47.10
N PRO A 659 77.90 6.87 48.02
CA PRO A 659 78.15 5.46 47.73
C PRO A 659 77.27 4.95 46.59
N VAL A 660 77.85 4.08 45.76
CA VAL A 660 77.10 3.32 44.74
C VAL A 660 76.36 2.13 45.38
N ALA A 661 75.61 1.37 44.57
CA ALA A 661 74.92 0.18 45.07
C ALA A 661 75.91 -0.86 45.64
N VAL A 662 75.51 -1.58 46.69
CA VAL A 662 76.30 -2.68 47.25
C VAL A 662 75.72 -3.99 46.76
N SER A 663 76.56 -4.82 46.13
CA SER A 663 76.21 -6.17 45.67
C SER A 663 77.35 -7.16 45.95
N LEU A 664 77.08 -8.45 45.74
CA LEU A 664 78.05 -9.55 45.84
C LEU A 664 78.75 -9.84 44.51
N ASP A 665 78.03 -9.68 43.40
CA ASP A 665 78.49 -10.01 42.03
C ASP A 665 77.84 -9.13 40.94
N GLY A 666 77.06 -8.12 41.32
CA GLY A 666 76.38 -7.21 40.39
C GLY A 666 75.20 -7.82 39.63
N SER A 667 74.78 -9.06 39.94
CA SER A 667 73.68 -9.75 39.24
C SER A 667 72.29 -9.17 39.51
N ASP A 668 72.14 -8.42 40.60
CA ASP A 668 70.91 -7.74 41.01
C ASP A 668 70.86 -6.25 40.61
N VAL A 669 71.99 -5.63 40.27
CA VAL A 669 72.14 -4.22 39.88
C VAL A 669 72.10 -4.04 38.37
N LEU A 670 71.50 -2.94 37.88
CA LEU A 670 71.30 -2.69 36.46
C LEU A 670 72.60 -2.35 35.71
N THR A 671 72.68 -2.74 34.43
CA THR A 671 73.79 -2.38 33.52
C THR A 671 73.98 -0.88 33.28
N THR A 672 73.01 -0.06 33.67
CA THR A 672 73.07 1.41 33.64
C THR A 672 73.52 2.04 34.96
N GLU A 673 73.72 1.24 36.00
CA GLU A 673 74.11 1.65 37.34
C GLU A 673 75.52 1.15 37.66
N GLN A 674 76.12 1.69 38.72
CA GLN A 674 77.40 1.21 39.26
C GLN A 674 77.17 0.51 40.60
N TRP A 675 78.02 -0.46 40.91
CA TRP A 675 78.04 -1.16 42.19
C TRP A 675 79.47 -1.40 42.67
N THR A 676 79.60 -1.84 43.92
CA THR A 676 80.86 -2.19 44.58
C THR A 676 80.58 -3.22 45.68
N THR A 677 81.60 -3.92 46.19
CA THR A 677 81.37 -4.84 47.32
C THR A 677 81.29 -4.09 48.66
N GLN A 678 80.63 -4.69 49.64
CA GLN A 678 80.58 -4.12 51.00
C GLN A 678 81.99 -3.93 51.58
N ALA A 679 82.93 -4.82 51.27
CA ALA A 679 84.31 -4.76 51.77
C ALA A 679 85.09 -3.54 51.24
N GLU A 680 84.83 -3.13 50.00
CA GLU A 680 85.46 -1.96 49.38
C GLU A 680 84.86 -0.65 49.90
N LEU A 681 83.54 -0.61 50.12
CA LEU A 681 82.87 0.50 50.80
C LEU A 681 83.31 0.64 52.27
N ASP A 682 83.46 -0.47 52.99
CA ASP A 682 83.97 -0.51 54.37
C ASP A 682 85.44 -0.05 54.43
N ALA A 683 86.27 -0.42 53.44
CA ALA A 683 87.64 0.06 53.33
C ALA A 683 87.73 1.57 53.04
N PHE A 684 86.89 2.08 52.12
CA PHE A 684 86.81 3.50 51.79
C PHE A 684 86.36 4.34 52.99
N THR A 685 85.26 3.95 53.65
CA THR A 685 84.74 4.65 54.83
C THR A 685 85.66 4.51 56.04
N GLY A 686 86.36 3.37 56.18
CA GLY A 686 87.42 3.17 57.17
C GLY A 686 88.63 4.09 56.97
N ALA A 687 89.05 4.32 55.71
CA ALA A 687 90.12 5.26 55.39
C ALA A 687 89.73 6.73 55.70
N ILE A 688 88.48 7.12 55.44
CA ILE A 688 87.93 8.41 55.86
C ILE A 688 88.00 8.56 57.39
N ALA A 689 87.56 7.54 58.14
CA ALA A 689 87.60 7.56 59.60
C ALA A 689 89.03 7.63 60.17
N ALA A 690 89.99 6.92 59.55
CA ALA A 690 91.40 6.99 59.92
C ALA A 690 91.99 8.39 59.65
N ALA A 691 91.67 8.98 58.50
CA ALA A 691 92.07 10.36 58.18
C ALA A 691 91.47 11.37 59.17
N GLU A 692 90.22 11.19 59.62
CA GLU A 692 89.60 12.05 60.63
C GLU A 692 90.29 11.98 62.01
N VAL A 693 90.82 10.82 62.41
CA VAL A 693 91.64 10.72 63.62
C VAL A 693 92.92 11.56 63.48
N VAL A 694 93.56 11.54 62.31
CA VAL A 694 94.75 12.37 62.02
C VAL A 694 94.39 13.86 61.88
N VAL A 695 93.18 14.22 61.45
CA VAL A 695 92.65 15.59 61.53
C VAL A 695 92.50 16.03 63.00
N ALA A 696 91.91 15.18 63.84
CA ALA A 696 91.57 15.51 65.23
C ALA A 696 92.77 15.56 66.20
N ASP A 697 93.83 14.76 66.00
CA ASP A 697 95.00 14.77 66.90
C ASP A 697 95.79 16.09 66.82
N THR A 698 95.75 16.88 67.89
CA THR A 698 96.45 18.17 67.98
C THR A 698 97.98 18.07 67.94
N ASN A 699 98.55 16.86 68.03
CA ASN A 699 100.00 16.60 68.06
C ASN A 699 100.54 15.94 66.79
N ALA A 700 99.68 15.67 65.80
CA ALA A 700 100.07 14.99 64.56
C ALA A 700 101.22 15.72 63.84
N THR A 701 102.24 14.98 63.40
CA THR A 701 103.38 15.53 62.66
C THR A 701 103.02 15.78 61.19
N GLN A 702 103.77 16.64 60.48
CA GLN A 702 103.51 16.89 59.06
C GLN A 702 103.62 15.60 58.23
N GLY A 703 104.60 14.73 58.51
CA GLY A 703 104.70 13.42 57.84
C GLY A 703 103.50 12.49 58.10
N ALA A 704 102.86 12.56 59.28
CA ALA A 704 101.62 11.82 59.54
C ALA A 704 100.42 12.40 58.77
N VAL A 705 100.37 13.73 58.60
CA VAL A 705 99.35 14.41 57.78
C VAL A 705 99.55 14.11 56.30
N ASP A 706 100.79 14.14 55.79
CA ASP A 706 101.13 13.81 54.40
C ASP A 706 100.86 12.34 54.08
N GLN A 707 101.15 11.43 55.02
CA GLN A 707 100.79 10.02 54.89
C GLN A 707 99.28 9.83 54.87
N ALA A 708 98.53 10.45 55.80
CA ALA A 708 97.06 10.38 55.80
C ALA A 708 96.42 11.00 54.55
N VAL A 709 97.02 12.05 53.97
CA VAL A 709 96.63 12.61 52.65
C VAL A 709 96.85 11.59 51.55
N THR A 710 97.97 10.85 51.60
CA THR A 710 98.33 9.83 50.61
C THR A 710 97.44 8.59 50.73
N ASP A 711 97.20 8.09 51.94
CA ASP A 711 96.38 6.92 52.23
C ASP A 711 94.91 7.17 51.88
N LEU A 712 94.36 8.34 52.26
CA LEU A 712 93.00 8.72 51.88
C LEU A 712 92.88 8.93 50.36
N GLN A 713 93.88 9.52 49.70
CA GLN A 713 93.88 9.63 48.24
C GLN A 713 93.89 8.26 47.57
N ALA A 714 94.75 7.34 48.03
CA ALA A 714 94.81 5.97 47.53
C ALA A 714 93.47 5.23 47.76
N ALA A 715 92.79 5.47 48.88
CA ALA A 715 91.46 4.91 49.15
C ALA A 715 90.35 5.52 48.26
N ILE A 716 90.40 6.83 47.97
CA ILE A 716 89.49 7.48 46.99
C ILE A 716 89.71 6.88 45.60
N ASP A 717 90.97 6.78 45.15
CA ASP A 717 91.31 6.27 43.82
C ASP A 717 90.98 4.78 43.70
N ALA A 718 91.20 3.99 44.75
CA ALA A 718 90.80 2.58 44.81
C ALA A 718 89.27 2.43 44.78
N TYR A 719 88.52 3.19 45.57
CA TYR A 719 87.04 3.13 45.58
C TYR A 719 86.43 3.62 44.25
N ALA A 720 87.09 4.53 43.53
CA ALA A 720 86.69 4.95 42.19
C ALA A 720 87.01 3.90 41.11
N LEU A 721 88.01 3.03 41.32
CA LEU A 721 88.40 1.95 40.42
C LEU A 721 87.68 0.62 40.71
N ALA A 722 87.20 0.42 41.94
CA ALA A 722 86.42 -0.75 42.38
C ALA A 722 84.90 -0.58 42.16
N GLN A 723 84.50 0.36 41.30
CA GLN A 723 83.13 0.52 40.84
C GLN A 723 82.97 -0.22 39.50
N GLU A 724 82.11 -1.24 39.50
CA GLU A 724 81.78 -2.01 38.30
C GLU A 724 80.35 -1.69 37.84
N ALA A 725 80.06 -1.95 36.56
CA ALA A 725 78.69 -1.90 36.06
C ALA A 725 77.90 -3.13 36.54
N GLY A 726 76.61 -2.93 36.82
CA GLY A 726 75.71 -4.06 37.08
C GLY A 726 75.58 -4.98 35.86
N THR A 727 75.13 -6.22 36.06
CA THR A 727 74.95 -7.19 34.96
C THR A 727 73.48 -7.47 34.64
N LYS A 728 72.54 -6.94 35.42
CA LYS A 728 71.10 -7.06 35.19
C LYS A 728 70.65 -6.17 34.03
N VAL A 729 70.19 -6.79 32.95
CA VAL A 729 69.63 -6.06 31.79
C VAL A 729 68.22 -5.57 32.12
N ALA A 730 67.89 -4.33 31.74
CA ALA A 730 66.55 -3.78 31.91
C ALA A 730 65.54 -4.46 30.97
N VAL A 731 64.46 -5.00 31.54
CA VAL A 731 63.41 -5.75 30.82
C VAL A 731 62.28 -4.81 30.39
N THR A 732 61.87 -4.86 29.11
CA THR A 732 60.87 -3.95 28.55
C THR A 732 59.54 -4.66 28.33
N LYS A 733 58.51 -4.28 29.10
CA LYS A 733 57.18 -4.93 29.08
C LYS A 733 56.12 -4.29 28.19
N ALA A 734 56.35 -3.07 27.69
CA ALA A 734 55.32 -2.27 27.00
C ALA A 734 54.62 -2.99 25.82
N ALA A 735 55.32 -3.90 25.12
CA ALA A 735 54.73 -4.72 24.06
C ALA A 735 53.72 -5.76 24.59
N LEU A 736 54.00 -6.36 25.75
CA LEU A 736 53.09 -7.28 26.45
C LEU A 736 51.91 -6.51 27.06
N ASP A 737 52.16 -5.38 27.71
CA ASP A 737 51.11 -4.51 28.29
C ASP A 737 50.08 -4.05 27.22
N THR A 738 50.59 -3.70 26.03
CA THR A 738 49.75 -3.35 24.88
C THR A 738 48.93 -4.55 24.42
N LYS A 739 49.56 -5.70 24.17
CA LYS A 739 48.86 -6.93 23.73
C LYS A 739 47.81 -7.44 24.73
N VAL A 740 48.08 -7.36 26.03
CA VAL A 740 47.11 -7.70 27.08
C VAL A 740 45.90 -6.75 27.04
N THR A 741 46.14 -5.47 26.78
CA THR A 741 45.08 -4.46 26.63
C THR A 741 44.24 -4.70 25.37
N ASP A 742 44.88 -4.97 24.24
CA ASP A 742 44.23 -5.27 22.96
C ASP A 742 43.41 -6.57 23.03
N ALA A 743 43.98 -7.65 23.60
CA ALA A 743 43.28 -8.92 23.80
C ALA A 743 42.04 -8.78 24.70
N LYS A 744 42.09 -7.91 25.72
CA LYS A 744 40.95 -7.58 26.58
C LYS A 744 39.89 -6.70 25.92
N ALA A 745 40.18 -6.08 24.78
CA ALA A 745 39.21 -5.34 23.98
C ALA A 745 38.44 -6.24 22.99
N VAL A 746 38.88 -7.48 22.76
CA VAL A 746 38.16 -8.47 21.96
C VAL A 746 36.84 -8.82 22.66
N THR A 747 35.73 -8.56 21.97
CA THR A 747 34.40 -8.97 22.44
C THR A 747 34.19 -10.44 22.08
N PRO A 748 33.89 -11.34 23.04
CA PRO A 748 33.64 -12.74 22.75
C PRO A 748 32.45 -12.95 21.80
N VAL A 749 32.58 -13.92 20.90
CA VAL A 749 31.47 -14.38 20.05
C VAL A 749 30.50 -15.29 20.80
N ALA A 750 29.45 -15.80 20.15
CA ALA A 750 28.52 -16.74 20.76
C ALA A 750 29.23 -18.04 21.18
N VAL A 751 28.83 -18.63 22.30
CA VAL A 751 29.31 -19.95 22.72
C VAL A 751 28.29 -21.01 22.36
N SER A 752 28.69 -22.01 21.59
CA SER A 752 27.85 -23.17 21.21
C SER A 752 28.65 -24.47 21.25
N LEU A 753 27.98 -25.59 21.02
CA LEU A 753 28.54 -26.95 20.97
C LEU A 753 28.79 -27.43 19.53
N ASP A 754 27.96 -26.99 18.59
CA ASP A 754 27.96 -27.40 17.18
C ASP A 754 27.42 -26.31 16.22
N GLY A 755 27.20 -25.08 16.73
CA GLY A 755 26.66 -23.96 15.97
C GLY A 755 25.19 -24.10 15.55
N SER A 756 24.48 -25.18 15.92
CA SER A 756 23.10 -25.45 15.45
C SER A 756 22.04 -24.50 16.03
N ASP A 757 22.36 -23.81 17.12
CA ASP A 757 21.53 -22.79 17.76
C ASP A 757 21.87 -21.34 17.38
N VAL A 758 23.04 -21.11 16.77
CA VAL A 758 23.58 -19.79 16.35
C VAL A 758 23.32 -19.53 14.86
N LEU A 759 23.01 -18.28 14.49
CA LEU A 759 22.63 -17.93 13.11
C LEU A 759 23.80 -17.98 12.12
N THR A 760 23.50 -18.28 10.86
CA THR A 760 24.45 -18.21 9.72
C THR A 760 25.00 -16.81 9.44
N THR A 761 24.51 -15.77 10.12
CA THR A 761 25.00 -14.38 10.08
C THR A 761 25.85 -14.00 11.29
N GLU A 762 26.02 -14.92 12.23
CA GLU A 762 26.74 -14.74 13.49
C GLU A 762 27.96 -15.68 13.50
N GLN A 763 28.93 -15.38 14.36
CA GLN A 763 30.07 -16.27 14.63
C GLN A 763 29.89 -16.93 16.00
N TRP A 764 30.41 -18.13 16.15
CA TRP A 764 30.45 -18.86 17.41
C TRP A 764 31.79 -19.58 17.60
N THR A 765 32.03 -20.03 18.83
CA THR A 765 33.21 -20.78 19.26
C THR A 765 32.82 -21.71 20.41
N THR A 766 33.63 -22.71 20.74
CA THR A 766 33.34 -23.55 21.91
C THR A 766 33.75 -22.85 23.22
N GLN A 767 33.16 -23.28 24.34
CA GLN A 767 33.56 -22.79 25.66
C GLN A 767 35.05 -23.07 25.95
N ALA A 768 35.60 -24.18 25.44
CA ALA A 768 36.99 -24.56 25.68
C ALA A 768 37.99 -23.62 24.98
N GLU A 769 37.66 -23.10 23.80
CA GLU A 769 38.49 -22.14 23.06
C GLU A 769 38.45 -20.74 23.70
N LEU A 770 37.27 -20.32 24.17
CA LEU A 770 37.12 -19.08 24.95
C LEU A 770 37.84 -19.16 26.32
N ASP A 771 37.78 -20.31 27.00
CA ASP A 771 38.50 -20.57 28.25
C ASP A 771 40.03 -20.59 28.02
N ALA A 772 40.50 -21.13 26.89
CA ALA A 772 41.91 -21.11 26.52
C ALA A 772 42.40 -19.68 26.21
N PHE A 773 41.63 -18.90 25.45
CA PHE A 773 41.94 -17.51 25.13
C PHE A 773 42.01 -16.63 26.38
N THR A 774 41.00 -16.70 27.24
CA THR A 774 40.96 -15.93 28.50
C THR A 774 42.00 -16.41 29.51
N GLY A 775 42.34 -17.71 29.51
CA GLY A 775 43.45 -18.28 30.27
C GLY A 775 44.82 -17.73 29.84
N ALA A 776 45.05 -17.57 28.54
CA ALA A 776 46.29 -16.97 28.01
C ALA A 776 46.44 -15.49 28.39
N ILE A 777 45.35 -14.72 28.37
CA ILE A 777 45.33 -13.33 28.88
C ILE A 777 45.73 -13.30 30.36
N ALA A 778 45.15 -14.17 31.18
CA ALA A 778 45.46 -14.25 32.61
C ALA A 778 46.92 -14.67 32.89
N ALA A 779 47.49 -15.57 32.08
CA ALA A 779 48.89 -15.96 32.17
C ALA A 779 49.83 -14.80 31.80
N ALA A 780 49.52 -14.05 30.74
CA ALA A 780 50.27 -12.86 30.35
C ALA A 780 50.24 -11.77 31.44
N GLU A 781 49.11 -11.56 32.12
CA GLU A 781 49.01 -10.62 33.25
C GLU A 781 49.91 -10.97 34.44
N VAL A 782 50.14 -12.26 34.71
CA VAL A 782 51.09 -12.68 35.75
C VAL A 782 52.52 -12.27 35.38
N VAL A 783 52.90 -12.41 34.10
CA VAL A 783 54.21 -11.99 33.59
C VAL A 783 54.35 -10.46 33.53
N VAL A 784 53.26 -9.72 33.30
CA VAL A 784 53.22 -8.25 33.49
C VAL A 784 53.48 -7.87 34.94
N ALA A 785 52.82 -8.53 35.90
CA ALA A 785 52.89 -8.19 37.32
C ALA A 785 54.23 -8.57 38.02
N ASP A 786 54.96 -9.59 37.55
CA ASP A 786 56.21 -10.03 38.18
C ASP A 786 57.36 -9.03 37.99
N THR A 787 57.81 -8.41 39.08
CA THR A 787 58.92 -7.43 39.07
C THR A 787 60.29 -8.04 38.78
N ASN A 788 60.43 -9.37 38.74
CA ASN A 788 61.66 -10.09 38.43
C ASN A 788 61.62 -10.86 37.10
N ALA A 789 60.55 -10.72 36.30
CA ALA A 789 60.40 -11.39 35.02
C ALA A 789 61.59 -11.10 34.09
N THR A 790 62.15 -12.15 33.48
CA THR A 790 63.25 -12.03 32.51
C THR A 790 62.73 -11.60 31.13
N GLN A 791 63.58 -11.03 30.29
CA GLN A 791 63.16 -10.64 28.93
C GLN A 791 62.64 -11.84 28.13
N GLY A 792 63.29 -13.01 28.24
CA GLY A 792 62.79 -14.24 27.60
C GLY A 792 61.42 -14.72 28.11
N ALA A 793 61.06 -14.45 29.37
CA ALA A 793 59.72 -14.73 29.88
C ALA A 793 58.67 -13.75 29.32
N VAL A 794 59.04 -12.47 29.14
CA VAL A 794 58.19 -11.46 28.48
C VAL A 794 58.00 -11.77 26.99
N ASP A 795 59.08 -12.13 26.29
CA ASP A 795 59.05 -12.48 24.86
C ASP A 795 58.22 -13.76 24.62
N GLN A 796 58.34 -14.76 25.50
CA GLN A 796 57.51 -15.95 25.46
C GLN A 796 56.03 -15.62 25.74
N ALA A 797 55.73 -14.82 26.77
CA ALA A 797 54.35 -14.41 27.06
C ALA A 797 53.71 -13.57 25.93
N VAL A 798 54.50 -12.74 25.23
CA VAL A 798 54.08 -12.05 23.99
C VAL A 798 53.73 -13.05 22.89
N THR A 799 54.53 -14.12 22.75
CA THR A 799 54.34 -15.16 21.74
C THR A 799 53.11 -16.03 22.06
N ASP A 800 52.97 -16.48 23.30
CA ASP A 800 51.88 -17.34 23.76
C ASP A 800 50.52 -16.61 23.69
N LEU A 801 50.49 -15.33 24.11
CA LEU A 801 49.28 -14.51 23.99
C LEU A 801 48.94 -14.22 22.51
N GLN A 802 49.92 -14.00 21.64
CA GLN A 802 49.67 -13.83 20.21
C GLN A 802 49.09 -15.10 19.59
N ALA A 803 49.69 -16.26 19.86
CA ALA A 803 49.18 -17.55 19.39
C ALA A 803 47.75 -17.83 19.90
N ALA A 804 47.42 -17.42 21.14
CA ALA A 804 46.06 -17.54 21.67
C ALA A 804 45.07 -16.57 21.01
N ILE A 805 45.47 -15.34 20.67
CA ILE A 805 44.65 -14.39 19.89
C ILE A 805 44.35 -14.98 18.51
N ASP A 806 45.38 -15.47 17.81
CA ASP A 806 45.24 -15.98 16.44
C ASP A 806 44.45 -17.30 16.41
N ALA A 807 44.66 -18.19 17.39
CA ALA A 807 43.84 -19.39 17.56
C ALA A 807 42.37 -19.05 17.87
N TYR A 808 42.10 -18.08 18.75
CA TYR A 808 40.73 -17.66 19.05
C TYR A 808 40.05 -16.93 17.87
N ALA A 809 40.82 -16.29 16.99
CA ALA A 809 40.32 -15.72 15.75
C ALA A 809 39.99 -16.79 14.68
N LEU A 810 40.69 -17.93 14.69
CA LEU A 810 40.50 -19.03 13.75
C LEU A 810 39.47 -20.07 14.23
N ALA A 811 39.28 -20.21 15.54
CA ALA A 811 38.24 -21.04 16.16
C ALA A 811 36.83 -20.39 16.14
N GLN A 812 36.63 -19.39 15.26
CA GLN A 812 35.34 -18.73 15.04
C GLN A 812 34.70 -19.32 13.79
N GLU A 813 33.66 -20.13 14.00
CA GLU A 813 32.85 -20.71 12.93
C GLU A 813 31.57 -19.91 12.70
N ALA A 814 31.00 -20.01 11.50
CA ALA A 814 29.65 -19.51 11.25
C ALA A 814 28.60 -20.43 11.89
N GLY A 815 27.54 -19.85 12.45
CA GLY A 815 26.40 -20.63 12.94
C GLY A 815 25.73 -21.40 11.80
N THR A 816 25.12 -22.56 12.08
CA THR A 816 24.47 -23.40 11.05
C THR A 816 22.95 -23.18 10.97
N LYS A 817 22.38 -22.37 11.87
CA LYS A 817 20.95 -22.04 11.91
C LYS A 817 20.59 -21.01 10.84
N VAL A 818 19.97 -21.48 9.77
CA VAL A 818 19.44 -20.62 8.70
C VAL A 818 18.29 -19.75 9.25
N ALA A 819 18.31 -18.45 8.94
CA ALA A 819 17.27 -17.51 9.35
C ALA A 819 15.93 -17.78 8.64
N VAL A 820 14.91 -18.21 9.39
CA VAL A 820 13.61 -18.63 8.85
C VAL A 820 12.69 -17.44 8.57
N THR A 821 12.27 -17.29 7.32
CA THR A 821 11.51 -16.11 6.84
C THR A 821 10.01 -16.36 6.86
N LYS A 822 9.34 -15.97 7.96
CA LYS A 822 7.89 -16.15 8.14
C LYS A 822 7.01 -15.11 7.43
N ALA A 823 7.58 -14.15 6.70
CA ALA A 823 6.84 -13.03 6.11
C ALA A 823 5.69 -13.49 5.20
N ALA A 824 5.92 -14.46 4.31
CA ALA A 824 4.90 -14.99 3.41
C ALA A 824 3.74 -15.69 4.16
N LEU A 825 4.06 -16.44 5.22
CA LEU A 825 3.06 -17.11 6.07
C LEU A 825 2.22 -16.08 6.84
N ASN A 826 2.86 -15.06 7.44
CA ASN A 826 2.19 -13.99 8.15
C ASN A 826 1.21 -13.22 7.24
N THR A 827 1.62 -12.93 6.00
CA THR A 827 0.73 -12.32 4.99
C THR A 827 -0.44 -13.24 4.68
N LYS A 828 -0.22 -14.53 4.35
CA LYS A 828 -1.30 -15.47 4.05
C LYS A 828 -2.28 -15.69 5.21
N VAL A 829 -1.80 -15.75 6.45
CA VAL A 829 -2.65 -15.83 7.66
C VAL A 829 -3.49 -14.56 7.81
N THR A 830 -2.93 -13.39 7.52
CA THR A 830 -3.65 -12.10 7.55
C THR A 830 -4.73 -12.05 6.45
N ASP A 831 -4.38 -12.43 5.23
CA ASP A 831 -5.29 -12.46 4.09
C ASP A 831 -6.43 -13.48 4.30
N ALA A 832 -6.11 -14.68 4.78
CA ALA A 832 -7.10 -15.71 5.10
C ALA A 832 -8.07 -15.27 6.21
N LYS A 833 -7.58 -14.53 7.23
CA LYS A 833 -8.42 -13.93 8.28
C LYS A 833 -9.25 -12.73 7.81
N ALA A 834 -8.93 -12.14 6.66
CA ALA A 834 -9.75 -11.11 6.03
C ALA A 834 -10.89 -11.69 5.15
N VAL A 835 -10.87 -13.00 4.86
CA VAL A 835 -11.98 -13.68 4.19
C VAL A 835 -13.21 -13.68 5.12
N THR A 836 -14.26 -12.96 4.71
CA THR A 836 -15.56 -13.02 5.40
C THR A 836 -16.25 -14.32 5.03
N PRO A 837 -16.64 -15.18 6.00
CA PRO A 837 -17.33 -16.44 5.70
C PRO A 837 -18.66 -16.20 4.97
N VAL A 838 -18.98 -17.10 4.04
CA VAL A 838 -20.30 -17.15 3.39
C VAL A 838 -21.35 -17.80 4.32
N ALA A 839 -22.62 -17.86 3.88
CA ALA A 839 -23.66 -18.53 4.65
C ALA A 839 -23.33 -20.03 4.87
N VAL A 840 -23.62 -20.56 6.05
CA VAL A 840 -23.52 -21.99 6.32
C VAL A 840 -24.89 -22.62 6.12
N SER A 841 -24.98 -23.61 5.24
CA SER A 841 -26.20 -24.41 5.02
C SER A 841 -25.84 -25.90 4.88
N LEU A 842 -26.87 -26.74 4.84
CA LEU A 842 -26.76 -28.20 4.72
C LEU A 842 -26.98 -28.68 3.28
N ASP A 843 -27.79 -27.94 2.51
CA ASP A 843 -28.10 -28.21 1.10
C ASP A 843 -28.40 -26.93 0.26
N GLY A 844 -28.25 -25.73 0.84
CA GLY A 844 -28.51 -24.46 0.18
C GLY A 844 -30.00 -24.17 -0.09
N SER A 845 -30.94 -24.92 0.47
CA SER A 845 -32.39 -24.72 0.27
C SER A 845 -32.96 -23.49 1.00
N ASP A 846 -32.24 -22.98 2.00
CA ASP A 846 -32.59 -21.82 2.80
C ASP A 846 -31.86 -20.51 2.41
N VAL A 847 -30.76 -20.62 1.65
CA VAL A 847 -29.92 -19.48 1.16
C VAL A 847 -30.37 -19.01 -0.23
N LEU A 848 -30.30 -17.69 -0.48
CA LEU A 848 -30.80 -17.11 -1.73
C LEU A 848 -29.95 -17.45 -2.95
N THR A 849 -30.57 -17.53 -4.13
CA THR A 849 -29.89 -17.69 -5.44
C THR A 849 -28.94 -16.55 -5.82
N THR A 850 -28.95 -15.45 -5.07
CA THR A 850 -28.03 -14.30 -5.21
C THR A 850 -26.87 -14.32 -4.21
N GLU A 851 -26.87 -15.28 -3.29
CA GLU A 851 -25.89 -15.45 -2.22
C GLU A 851 -25.04 -16.71 -2.47
N GLN A 852 -23.94 -16.84 -1.72
CA GLN A 852 -23.13 -18.05 -1.71
C GLN A 852 -23.27 -18.75 -0.35
N TRP A 853 -23.13 -20.07 -0.34
CA TRP A 853 -23.10 -20.88 0.87
C TRP A 853 -22.02 -21.96 0.80
N THR A 854 -21.74 -22.58 1.95
CA THR A 854 -20.79 -23.68 2.13
C THR A 854 -21.27 -24.55 3.29
N THR A 855 -20.74 -25.77 3.44
CA THR A 855 -21.06 -26.60 4.61
C THR A 855 -20.23 -26.20 5.82
N GLN A 856 -20.72 -26.52 7.03
CA GLN A 856 -19.95 -26.28 8.26
C GLN A 856 -18.59 -27.00 8.24
N ALA A 857 -18.51 -28.19 7.65
CA ALA A 857 -17.28 -28.97 7.60
C ALA A 857 -16.18 -28.32 6.74
N GLU A 858 -16.56 -27.58 5.70
CA GLU A 858 -15.63 -26.86 4.82
C GLU A 858 -15.14 -25.56 5.49
N LEU A 859 -16.01 -24.87 6.22
CA LEU A 859 -15.64 -23.73 7.05
C LEU A 859 -14.74 -24.14 8.24
N ASP A 860 -15.03 -25.28 8.88
CA ASP A 860 -14.21 -25.86 9.94
C ASP A 860 -12.82 -26.27 9.42
N ALA A 861 -12.75 -26.84 8.21
CA ALA A 861 -11.47 -27.18 7.56
C ALA A 861 -10.65 -25.92 7.22
N PHE A 862 -11.29 -24.88 6.68
CA PHE A 862 -10.64 -23.60 6.36
C PHE A 862 -10.10 -22.90 7.62
N THR A 863 -10.93 -22.77 8.65
CA THR A 863 -10.53 -22.14 9.93
C THR A 863 -9.51 -22.99 10.71
N GLY A 864 -9.59 -24.31 10.61
CA GLY A 864 -8.58 -25.23 11.14
C GLY A 864 -7.20 -25.07 10.47
N ALA A 865 -7.16 -24.85 9.15
CA ALA A 865 -5.91 -24.57 8.44
C ALA A 865 -5.28 -23.23 8.85
N ILE A 866 -6.09 -22.18 9.08
CA ILE A 866 -5.62 -20.92 9.65
C ILE A 866 -4.99 -21.14 11.04
N ALA A 867 -5.66 -21.90 11.91
CA ALA A 867 -5.16 -22.19 13.26
C ALA A 867 -3.84 -23.00 13.23
N ALA A 868 -3.70 -23.97 12.32
CA ALA A 868 -2.47 -24.73 12.13
C ALA A 868 -1.32 -23.83 11.65
N ALA A 869 -1.58 -22.94 10.70
CA ALA A 869 -0.61 -21.95 10.22
C ALA A 869 -0.15 -21.00 11.35
N GLU A 870 -1.05 -20.57 12.24
CA GLU A 870 -0.70 -19.72 13.39
C GLU A 870 0.22 -20.41 14.41
N VAL A 871 0.10 -21.72 14.61
CA VAL A 871 1.07 -22.47 15.44
C VAL A 871 2.48 -22.40 14.83
N VAL A 872 2.60 -22.55 13.51
CA VAL A 872 3.89 -22.44 12.81
C VAL A 872 4.41 -21.00 12.77
N VAL A 873 3.54 -19.99 12.81
CA VAL A 873 3.94 -18.59 13.04
C VAL A 873 4.53 -18.40 14.44
N ALA A 874 3.88 -18.93 15.48
CA ALA A 874 4.26 -18.74 16.88
C ALA A 874 5.52 -19.51 17.31
N ASP A 875 5.79 -20.69 16.73
CA ASP A 875 6.94 -21.53 17.11
C ASP A 875 8.29 -20.88 16.75
N THR A 876 9.09 -20.49 17.74
CA THR A 876 10.41 -19.87 17.56
C THR A 876 11.45 -20.80 16.92
N ASN A 877 11.19 -22.09 16.89
CA ASN A 877 12.08 -23.13 16.38
C ASN A 877 11.60 -23.74 15.05
N ALA A 878 10.49 -23.25 14.49
CA ALA A 878 9.93 -23.72 13.23
C ALA A 878 10.96 -23.64 12.10
N THR A 879 11.18 -24.74 11.39
CA THR A 879 12.11 -24.80 10.24
C THR A 879 11.51 -24.11 9.02
N GLN A 880 12.34 -23.69 8.05
CA GLN A 880 11.83 -23.10 6.80
C GLN A 880 10.90 -24.07 6.06
N GLY A 881 11.21 -25.36 6.02
CA GLY A 881 10.33 -26.38 5.44
C GLY A 881 8.96 -26.50 6.14
N ALA A 882 8.89 -26.29 7.45
CA ALA A 882 7.61 -26.23 8.17
C ALA A 882 6.80 -24.98 7.80
N VAL A 883 7.47 -23.83 7.62
CA VAL A 883 6.85 -22.58 7.15
C VAL A 883 6.35 -22.72 5.71
N ASP A 884 7.14 -23.33 4.82
CA ASP A 884 6.78 -23.52 3.41
C ASP A 884 5.63 -24.53 3.23
N GLN A 885 5.61 -25.59 4.06
CA GLN A 885 4.48 -26.51 4.11
C GLN A 885 3.22 -25.82 4.64
N ALA A 886 3.30 -25.03 5.72
CA ALA A 886 2.16 -24.27 6.23
C ALA A 886 1.65 -23.21 5.24
N VAL A 887 2.54 -22.59 4.46
CA VAL A 887 2.17 -21.71 3.31
C VAL A 887 1.40 -22.47 2.24
N THR A 888 1.80 -23.72 1.96
CA THR A 888 1.18 -24.59 0.95
C THR A 888 -0.18 -25.12 1.42
N ASP A 889 -0.27 -25.61 2.65
CA ASP A 889 -1.49 -26.16 3.24
C ASP A 889 -2.57 -25.08 3.42
N LEU A 890 -2.17 -23.88 3.88
CA LEU A 890 -3.09 -22.75 4.00
C LEU A 890 -3.56 -22.26 2.62
N GLN A 891 -2.71 -22.26 1.59
CA GLN A 891 -3.14 -21.94 0.22
C GLN A 891 -4.14 -22.98 -0.32
N ALA A 892 -3.85 -24.28 -0.13
CA ALA A 892 -4.76 -25.35 -0.53
C ALA A 892 -6.12 -25.26 0.19
N ALA A 893 -6.13 -24.84 1.46
CA ALA A 893 -7.37 -24.59 2.21
C ALA A 893 -8.14 -23.34 1.72
N ILE A 894 -7.44 -22.24 1.37
CA ILE A 894 -8.05 -21.07 0.72
C ILE A 894 -8.70 -21.46 -0.61
N ASP A 895 -7.96 -22.18 -1.46
CA ASP A 895 -8.43 -22.58 -2.79
C ASP A 895 -9.59 -23.57 -2.70
N ALA A 896 -9.54 -24.52 -1.76
CA ALA A 896 -10.65 -25.44 -1.48
C ALA A 896 -11.89 -24.70 -0.96
N TYR A 897 -11.75 -23.78 -0.02
CA TYR A 897 -12.86 -22.99 0.51
C TYR A 897 -13.47 -22.04 -0.53
N ALA A 898 -12.68 -21.55 -1.48
CA ALA A 898 -13.17 -20.76 -2.61
C ALA A 898 -13.92 -21.62 -3.65
N LEU A 899 -13.54 -22.89 -3.83
CA LEU A 899 -14.20 -23.84 -4.74
C LEU A 899 -15.42 -24.55 -4.13
N ALA A 900 -15.51 -24.62 -2.80
CA ALA A 900 -16.63 -25.19 -2.04
C ALA A 900 -17.82 -24.22 -1.86
N GLN A 901 -17.75 -23.04 -2.47
CA GLN A 901 -18.85 -22.06 -2.44
C GLN A 901 -19.85 -22.35 -3.55
N GLU A 902 -21.06 -22.75 -3.17
CA GLU A 902 -22.17 -22.96 -4.09
C GLU A 902 -23.18 -21.80 -4.00
N ALA A 903 -23.98 -21.62 -5.05
CA ALA A 903 -25.11 -20.70 -5.02
C ALA A 903 -26.27 -21.28 -4.21
N GLY A 904 -26.98 -20.44 -3.47
CA GLY A 904 -28.22 -20.85 -2.81
C GLY A 904 -29.30 -21.24 -3.83
N THR A 905 -30.31 -22.00 -3.39
CA THR A 905 -31.41 -22.45 -4.25
C THR A 905 -32.76 -21.81 -3.92
N LYS A 906 -32.83 -21.01 -2.83
CA LYS A 906 -34.02 -20.22 -2.48
C LYS A 906 -34.20 -19.06 -3.46
N VAL A 907 -35.20 -19.17 -4.32
CA VAL A 907 -35.55 -18.09 -5.26
C VAL A 907 -36.14 -16.90 -4.49
N ALA A 908 -35.66 -15.69 -4.78
CA ALA A 908 -36.18 -14.47 -4.17
C ALA A 908 -37.63 -14.20 -4.61
N VAL A 909 -38.54 -14.03 -3.64
CA VAL A 909 -39.98 -13.87 -3.85
C VAL A 909 -40.36 -12.39 -3.93
N THR A 910 -41.08 -12.01 -4.98
CA THR A 910 -41.40 -10.60 -5.29
C THR A 910 -42.82 -10.25 -4.84
N LYS A 911 -42.95 -9.52 -3.73
CA LYS A 911 -44.26 -9.17 -3.12
C LYS A 911 -44.88 -7.84 -3.59
N ALA A 912 -44.11 -6.97 -4.25
CA ALA A 912 -44.53 -5.60 -4.57
C ALA A 912 -45.89 -5.48 -5.31
N ALA A 913 -46.27 -6.46 -6.13
CA ALA A 913 -47.58 -6.51 -6.79
C ALA A 913 -48.74 -6.79 -5.82
N LEU A 914 -48.51 -7.61 -4.79
CA LEU A 914 -49.45 -7.87 -3.71
C LEU A 914 -49.53 -6.68 -2.75
N ASP A 915 -48.38 -6.10 -2.35
CA ASP A 915 -48.33 -4.89 -1.50
C ASP A 915 -49.11 -3.73 -2.11
N THR A 916 -48.97 -3.52 -3.43
CA THR A 916 -49.73 -2.51 -4.18
C THR A 916 -51.23 -2.82 -4.14
N LYS A 917 -51.64 -4.06 -4.46
CA LYS A 917 -53.07 -4.45 -4.45
C LYS A 917 -53.72 -4.39 -3.07
N VAL A 918 -53.01 -4.75 -2.01
CA VAL A 918 -53.49 -4.60 -0.61
C VAL A 918 -53.67 -3.11 -0.28
N THR A 919 -52.76 -2.25 -0.75
CA THR A 919 -52.87 -0.79 -0.57
C THR A 919 -54.08 -0.22 -1.33
N ASP A 920 -54.24 -0.60 -2.60
CA ASP A 920 -55.36 -0.16 -3.46
C ASP A 920 -56.72 -0.65 -2.91
N ALA A 921 -56.81 -1.92 -2.50
CA ALA A 921 -58.03 -2.49 -1.92
C ALA A 921 -58.43 -1.79 -0.61
N LYS A 922 -57.45 -1.40 0.23
CA LYS A 922 -57.71 -0.61 1.46
C LYS A 922 -58.10 0.84 1.21
N ALA A 923 -57.88 1.37 0.00
CA ALA A 923 -58.35 2.69 -0.39
C ALA A 923 -59.81 2.70 -0.90
N VAL A 924 -60.41 1.52 -1.15
CA VAL A 924 -61.83 1.40 -1.49
C VAL A 924 -62.68 1.82 -0.29
N THR A 925 -63.45 2.89 -0.47
CA THR A 925 -64.42 3.34 0.54
C THR A 925 -65.67 2.45 0.47
N PRO A 926 -66.09 1.78 1.55
CA PRO A 926 -67.29 0.94 1.52
C PRO A 926 -68.56 1.73 1.18
N VAL A 927 -69.46 1.11 0.43
CA VAL A 927 -70.81 1.63 0.18
C VAL A 927 -71.76 1.32 1.36
N ALA A 928 -73.01 1.76 1.28
CA ALA A 928 -74.00 1.49 2.34
C ALA A 928 -74.23 -0.02 2.51
N VAL A 929 -74.45 -0.49 3.74
CA VAL A 929 -74.81 -1.88 4.00
C VAL A 929 -76.32 -1.96 4.24
N SER A 930 -77.00 -2.81 3.47
CA SER A 930 -78.44 -3.09 3.60
C SER A 930 -78.74 -4.58 3.39
N LEU A 931 -79.98 -4.98 3.67
CA LEU A 931 -80.51 -6.34 3.44
C LEU A 931 -81.16 -6.49 2.07
N ASP A 932 -81.79 -5.43 1.56
CA ASP A 932 -82.56 -5.43 0.30
C ASP A 932 -82.57 -4.05 -0.40
N GLY A 933 -81.82 -3.06 0.11
CA GLY A 933 -81.76 -1.71 -0.44
C GLY A 933 -83.03 -0.87 -0.23
N SER A 934 -84.01 -1.33 0.54
CA SER A 934 -85.28 -0.61 0.78
C SER A 934 -85.13 0.64 1.65
N ASP A 935 -84.05 0.74 2.41
CA ASP A 935 -83.71 1.87 3.28
C ASP A 935 -82.68 2.86 2.68
N VAL A 936 -81.99 2.45 1.60
CA VAL A 936 -80.95 3.23 0.88
C VAL A 936 -81.55 3.96 -0.33
N LEU A 937 -81.09 5.19 -0.59
CA LEU A 937 -81.62 6.04 -1.67
C LEU A 937 -81.29 5.52 -3.07
N THR A 938 -82.17 5.78 -4.04
CA THR A 938 -81.95 5.47 -5.47
C THR A 938 -80.77 6.20 -6.12
N THR A 939 -80.20 7.19 -5.44
CA THR A 939 -78.97 7.91 -5.84
C THR A 939 -77.70 7.34 -5.22
N GLU A 940 -77.81 6.35 -4.33
CA GLU A 940 -76.71 5.75 -3.57
C GLU A 940 -76.51 4.29 -4.01
N GLN A 941 -75.35 3.73 -3.68
CA GLN A 941 -75.08 2.29 -3.86
C GLN A 941 -75.08 1.59 -2.50
N TRP A 942 -75.48 0.32 -2.50
CA TRP A 942 -75.44 -0.54 -1.33
C TRP A 942 -74.93 -1.94 -1.69
N THR A 943 -74.59 -2.72 -0.66
CA THR A 943 -74.14 -4.10 -0.74
C THR A 943 -74.56 -4.84 0.54
N THR A 944 -74.53 -6.18 0.57
CA THR A 944 -74.82 -6.92 1.81
C THR A 944 -73.62 -6.96 2.74
N GLN A 945 -73.87 -7.18 4.04
CA GLN A 945 -72.78 -7.36 5.02
C GLN A 945 -71.88 -8.56 4.65
N ALA A 946 -72.45 -9.62 4.07
CA ALA A 946 -71.69 -10.82 3.70
C ALA A 946 -70.68 -10.57 2.57
N GLU A 947 -70.99 -9.66 1.64
CA GLU A 947 -70.10 -9.28 0.52
C GLU A 947 -68.98 -8.35 1.00
N LEU A 948 -69.29 -7.43 1.92
CA LEU A 948 -68.28 -6.60 2.60
C LEU A 948 -67.36 -7.43 3.50
N ASP A 949 -67.89 -8.42 4.22
CA ASP A 949 -67.11 -9.35 5.05
C ASP A 949 -66.20 -10.24 4.18
N ALA A 950 -66.68 -10.68 3.00
CA ALA A 950 -65.87 -11.44 2.05
C ALA A 950 -64.73 -10.59 1.46
N PHE A 951 -65.01 -9.34 1.08
CA PHE A 951 -64.00 -8.40 0.57
C PHE A 951 -62.91 -8.09 1.61
N THR A 952 -63.32 -7.72 2.83
CA THR A 952 -62.39 -7.41 3.91
C THR A 952 -61.62 -8.64 4.41
N GLY A 953 -62.25 -9.83 4.39
CA GLY A 953 -61.59 -11.11 4.64
C GLY A 953 -60.50 -11.45 3.63
N ALA A 954 -60.70 -11.15 2.34
CA ALA A 954 -59.69 -11.34 1.29
C ALA A 954 -58.48 -10.40 1.47
N ILE A 955 -58.71 -9.15 1.89
CA ILE A 955 -57.62 -8.21 2.26
C ILE A 955 -56.80 -8.78 3.42
N ALA A 956 -57.46 -9.24 4.48
CA ALA A 956 -56.78 -9.82 5.65
C ALA A 956 -55.97 -11.09 5.30
N ALA A 957 -56.48 -11.94 4.40
CA ALA A 957 -55.76 -13.13 3.92
C ALA A 957 -54.51 -12.74 3.10
N ALA A 958 -54.61 -11.73 2.24
CA ALA A 958 -53.48 -11.19 1.48
C ALA A 958 -52.39 -10.59 2.41
N GLU A 959 -52.78 -9.90 3.48
CA GLU A 959 -51.83 -9.35 4.47
C GLU A 959 -51.02 -10.43 5.20
N VAL A 960 -51.60 -11.61 5.47
CA VAL A 960 -50.85 -12.74 6.05
C VAL A 960 -49.74 -13.20 5.09
N VAL A 961 -50.03 -13.26 3.78
CA VAL A 961 -49.05 -13.62 2.74
C VAL A 961 -48.00 -12.52 2.54
N VAL A 962 -48.35 -11.25 2.74
CA VAL A 962 -47.37 -10.14 2.82
C VAL A 962 -46.42 -10.32 4.01
N ALA A 963 -46.96 -10.63 5.21
CA ALA A 963 -46.19 -10.75 6.44
C ALA A 963 -45.29 -12.00 6.53
N ASP A 964 -45.66 -13.13 5.90
CA ASP A 964 -44.89 -14.38 5.97
C ASP A 964 -43.53 -14.30 5.25
N THR A 965 -42.44 -14.34 6.00
CA THR A 965 -41.05 -14.30 5.48
C THR A 965 -40.63 -15.55 4.70
N ASN A 966 -41.43 -16.62 4.72
CA ASN A 966 -41.20 -17.86 3.98
C ASN A 966 -42.24 -18.12 2.88
N ALA A 967 -43.13 -17.15 2.61
CA ALA A 967 -44.13 -17.26 1.54
C ALA A 967 -43.47 -17.55 0.19
N THR A 968 -43.95 -18.57 -0.52
CA THR A 968 -43.45 -18.93 -1.86
C THR A 968 -44.03 -18.00 -2.93
N GLN A 969 -43.37 -17.88 -4.09
CA GLN A 969 -43.91 -17.06 -5.19
C GLN A 969 -45.31 -17.54 -5.62
N GLY A 970 -45.56 -18.85 -5.66
CA GLY A 970 -46.90 -19.38 -5.95
C GLY A 970 -47.97 -18.99 -4.92
N ALA A 971 -47.61 -18.82 -3.65
CA ALA A 971 -48.53 -18.30 -2.63
C ALA A 971 -48.82 -16.80 -2.82
N VAL A 972 -47.82 -16.01 -3.23
CA VAL A 972 -47.98 -14.59 -3.56
C VAL A 972 -48.83 -14.42 -4.83
N ASP A 973 -48.58 -15.19 -5.88
CA ASP A 973 -49.32 -15.15 -7.15
C ASP A 973 -50.79 -15.56 -6.95
N GLN A 974 -51.05 -16.56 -6.09
CA GLN A 974 -52.40 -16.95 -5.70
C GLN A 974 -53.10 -15.84 -4.89
N ALA A 975 -52.44 -15.25 -3.88
CA ALA A 975 -53.01 -14.15 -3.10
C ALA A 975 -53.30 -12.89 -3.95
N VAL A 976 -52.46 -12.60 -4.95
CA VAL A 976 -52.72 -11.56 -5.97
C VAL A 976 -53.97 -11.85 -6.78
N THR A 977 -54.21 -13.12 -7.12
CA THR A 977 -55.36 -13.59 -7.89
C THR A 977 -56.65 -13.55 -7.07
N ASP A 978 -56.60 -14.07 -5.85
CA ASP A 978 -57.75 -14.15 -4.92
C ASP A 978 -58.21 -12.75 -4.49
N LEU A 979 -57.27 -11.85 -4.17
CA LEU A 979 -57.59 -10.46 -3.83
C LEU A 979 -58.17 -9.70 -5.03
N GLN A 980 -57.68 -9.94 -6.26
CA GLN A 980 -58.28 -9.33 -7.45
C GLN A 980 -59.71 -9.83 -7.67
N ALA A 981 -59.95 -11.14 -7.54
CA ALA A 981 -61.29 -11.71 -7.67
C ALA A 981 -62.25 -11.15 -6.60
N ALA A 982 -61.77 -10.89 -5.38
CA ALA A 982 -62.56 -10.25 -4.32
C ALA A 982 -62.85 -8.76 -4.60
N ILE A 983 -61.89 -7.99 -5.15
CA ILE A 983 -62.11 -6.61 -5.61
C ILE A 983 -63.19 -6.59 -6.71
N ASP A 984 -63.05 -7.44 -7.72
CA ASP A 984 -63.97 -7.49 -8.87
C ASP A 984 -65.37 -7.94 -8.44
N ALA A 985 -65.47 -8.91 -7.54
CA ALA A 985 -66.75 -9.33 -6.95
C ALA A 985 -67.41 -8.23 -6.12
N TYR A 986 -66.65 -7.54 -5.26
CA TYR A 986 -67.18 -6.44 -4.43
C TYR A 986 -67.58 -5.22 -5.26
N ALA A 987 -66.97 -4.99 -6.42
CA ALA A 987 -67.39 -3.96 -7.37
C ALA A 987 -68.67 -4.33 -8.14
N LEU A 988 -68.91 -5.63 -8.37
CA LEU A 988 -70.12 -6.13 -9.05
C LEU A 988 -71.31 -6.36 -8.09
N ALA A 989 -71.06 -6.55 -6.80
CA ALA A 989 -72.06 -6.72 -5.74
C ALA A 989 -72.66 -5.39 -5.22
N GLN A 990 -72.53 -4.31 -5.98
CA GLN A 990 -73.06 -2.99 -5.64
C GLN A 990 -74.33 -2.74 -6.44
N GLU A 991 -75.46 -2.63 -5.73
CA GLU A 991 -76.76 -2.33 -6.32
C GLU A 991 -77.20 -0.90 -5.96
N ALA A 992 -78.13 -0.34 -6.75
CA ALA A 992 -78.77 0.93 -6.39
C ALA A 992 -79.80 0.73 -5.28
N GLY A 993 -79.92 1.71 -4.38
CA GLY A 993 -81.00 1.72 -3.40
C GLY A 993 -82.37 1.83 -4.07
N THR A 994 -83.44 1.45 -3.36
CA THR A 994 -84.82 1.51 -3.88
C THR A 994 -85.70 2.56 -3.19
N LYS A 995 -85.18 3.24 -2.16
CA LYS A 995 -85.88 4.33 -1.46
C LYS A 995 -85.95 5.57 -2.33
N VAL A 996 -87.16 5.92 -2.76
CA VAL A 996 -87.44 7.14 -3.53
C VAL A 996 -87.43 8.36 -2.58
N ALA A 997 -86.78 9.45 -3.01
CA ALA A 997 -86.77 10.71 -2.26
C ALA A 997 -88.17 11.36 -2.24
N VAL A 998 -88.66 11.69 -1.05
CA VAL A 998 -90.00 12.26 -0.82
C VAL A 998 -89.96 13.78 -0.86
N THR A 999 -90.88 14.40 -1.60
CA THR A 999 -90.91 15.86 -1.84
C THR A 999 -92.01 16.53 -1.00
N LYS A 1000 -91.61 17.34 -0.01
CA LYS A 1000 -92.53 17.97 0.97
C LYS A 1000 -92.96 19.41 0.65
N ALA A 1001 -92.30 20.10 -0.28
CA ALA A 1001 -92.50 21.53 -0.53
C ALA A 1001 -93.96 21.97 -0.80
N ALA A 1002 -94.79 21.09 -1.36
CA ALA A 1002 -96.22 21.38 -1.57
C ALA A 1002 -97.03 21.38 -0.26
N LEU A 1003 -96.66 20.52 0.70
CA LEU A 1003 -97.25 20.48 2.04
C LEU A 1003 -96.77 21.66 2.88
N ASP A 1004 -95.46 21.96 2.86
CA ASP A 1004 -94.86 23.11 3.56
C ASP A 1004 -95.55 24.43 3.15
N THR A 1005 -95.81 24.59 1.85
CA THR A 1005 -96.54 25.75 1.30
C THR A 1005 -97.96 25.81 1.85
N LYS A 1006 -98.73 24.72 1.77
CA LYS A 1006 -100.13 24.68 2.25
C LYS A 1006 -100.27 24.88 3.76
N VAL A 1007 -99.34 24.36 4.56
CA VAL A 1007 -99.28 24.63 6.01
C VAL A 1007 -99.05 26.12 6.28
N THR A 1008 -98.22 26.77 5.47
CA THR A 1008 -97.97 28.22 5.56
C THR A 1008 -99.21 29.02 5.18
N ASP A 1009 -99.87 28.68 4.07
CA ASP A 1009 -101.09 29.34 3.59
C ASP A 1009 -102.25 29.20 4.59
N ALA A 1010 -102.47 27.99 5.13
CA ALA A 1010 -103.53 27.73 6.11
C ALA A 1010 -103.37 28.57 7.39
N LYS A 1011 -102.12 28.80 7.83
CA LYS A 1011 -101.81 29.64 9.00
C LYS A 1011 -101.99 31.15 8.78
N ALA A 1012 -102.19 31.60 7.55
CA ALA A 1012 -102.53 32.99 7.23
C ALA A 1012 -104.04 33.29 7.26
N VAL A 1013 -104.90 32.28 7.38
CA VAL A 1013 -106.36 32.46 7.50
C VAL A 1013 -106.68 33.13 8.85
N THR A 1014 -107.36 34.27 8.80
CA THR A 1014 -107.83 34.97 10.01
C THR A 1014 -109.19 34.40 10.44
N PRO A 1015 -109.35 33.91 11.69
CA PRO A 1015 -110.63 33.37 12.15
C PRO A 1015 -111.76 34.40 12.19
N VAL A 1016 -112.98 33.94 11.90
CA VAL A 1016 -114.21 34.73 12.08
C VAL A 1016 -114.74 34.65 13.53
N ALA A 1017 -115.84 35.34 13.84
CA ALA A 1017 -116.44 35.31 15.17
C ALA A 1017 -116.91 33.90 15.56
N VAL A 1018 -116.85 33.57 16.85
CA VAL A 1018 -117.32 32.29 17.37
C VAL A 1018 -118.63 32.49 18.14
N SER A 1019 -119.71 31.87 17.67
CA SER A 1019 -121.03 31.85 18.32
C SER A 1019 -121.60 30.42 18.37
N LEU A 1020 -122.75 30.25 19.02
CA LEU A 1020 -123.49 28.99 19.12
C LEU A 1020 -124.66 28.90 18.14
N ASP A 1021 -125.28 30.04 17.79
CA ASP A 1021 -126.48 30.10 16.94
C ASP A 1021 -126.62 31.41 16.13
N GLY A 1022 -125.63 32.32 16.20
CA GLY A 1022 -125.65 33.59 15.47
C GLY A 1022 -126.69 34.61 15.95
N SER A 1023 -127.39 34.36 17.05
CA SER A 1023 -128.41 35.29 17.59
C SER A 1023 -127.82 36.54 18.26
N ASP A 1024 -126.55 36.47 18.67
CA ASP A 1024 -125.74 37.57 19.20
C ASP A 1024 -124.90 38.29 18.13
N VAL A 1025 -124.77 37.71 16.94
CA VAL A 1025 -124.03 38.24 15.78
C VAL A 1025 -124.96 39.09 14.89
N LEU A 1026 -124.41 40.10 14.21
CA LEU A 1026 -125.18 40.92 13.26
C LEU A 1026 -125.40 40.19 11.92
N THR A 1027 -126.49 40.52 11.24
CA THR A 1027 -126.80 40.06 9.86
C THR A 1027 -125.74 40.46 8.82
N THR A 1028 -124.82 41.35 9.17
CA THR A 1028 -123.73 41.87 8.34
C THR A 1028 -122.37 41.23 8.64
N GLU A 1029 -122.28 40.34 9.63
CA GLU A 1029 -121.03 39.70 10.06
C GLU A 1029 -121.04 38.19 9.77
N GLN A 1030 -119.88 37.55 9.84
CA GLN A 1030 -119.73 36.10 9.67
C GLN A 1030 -119.29 35.45 10.98
N TRP A 1031 -119.87 34.29 11.29
CA TRP A 1031 -119.55 33.50 12.47
C TRP A 1031 -119.45 32.01 12.14
N THR A 1032 -118.81 31.26 13.03
CA THR A 1032 -118.60 29.80 12.95
C THR A 1032 -118.67 29.20 14.37
N THR A 1033 -118.78 27.87 14.52
CA THR A 1033 -118.72 27.26 15.86
C THR A 1033 -117.28 27.01 16.31
N GLN A 1034 -117.07 26.90 17.63
CA GLN A 1034 -115.75 26.54 18.17
C GLN A 1034 -115.25 25.18 17.65
N ALA A 1035 -116.16 24.22 17.41
CA ALA A 1035 -115.81 22.89 16.94
C ALA A 1035 -115.22 22.88 15.51
N GLU A 1036 -115.67 23.80 14.65
CA GLU A 1036 -115.19 23.93 13.27
C GLU A 1036 -113.82 24.63 13.23
N LEU A 1037 -113.59 25.62 14.09
CA LEU A 1037 -112.28 26.24 14.30
C LEU A 1037 -111.26 25.26 14.91
N ASP A 1038 -111.68 24.43 15.88
CA ASP A 1038 -110.85 23.39 16.49
C ASP A 1038 -110.50 22.28 15.46
N ALA A 1039 -111.43 21.91 14.57
CA ALA A 1039 -111.18 20.97 13.49
C ALA A 1039 -110.18 21.52 12.45
N PHE A 1040 -110.34 22.78 12.05
CA PHE A 1040 -109.42 23.47 11.12
C PHE A 1040 -108.00 23.55 11.68
N THR A 1041 -107.85 24.04 12.91
CA THR A 1041 -106.54 24.17 13.57
C THR A 1041 -105.91 22.80 13.89
N GLY A 1042 -106.72 21.78 14.20
CA GLY A 1042 -106.27 20.39 14.34
C GLY A 1042 -105.69 19.80 13.05
N ALA A 1043 -106.29 20.10 11.88
CA ALA A 1043 -105.78 19.66 10.59
C ALA A 1043 -104.42 20.27 10.24
N ILE A 1044 -104.22 21.56 10.56
CA ILE A 1044 -102.91 22.23 10.43
C ILE A 1044 -101.85 21.50 11.27
N ALA A 1045 -102.16 21.21 12.54
CA ALA A 1045 -101.24 20.52 13.44
C ALA A 1045 -100.91 19.08 12.97
N ALA A 1046 -101.87 18.37 12.39
CA ALA A 1046 -101.65 17.04 11.82
C ALA A 1046 -100.71 17.07 10.59
N ALA A 1047 -100.88 18.07 9.71
CA ALA A 1047 -100.01 18.29 8.57
C ALA A 1047 -98.56 18.60 8.98
N GLU A 1048 -98.35 19.38 10.05
CA GLU A 1048 -97.02 19.68 10.58
C GLU A 1048 -96.26 18.45 11.10
N VAL A 1049 -96.95 17.43 11.63
CA VAL A 1049 -96.31 16.17 12.03
C VAL A 1049 -95.74 15.44 10.80
N VAL A 1050 -96.47 15.44 9.67
CA VAL A 1050 -96.01 14.82 8.42
C VAL A 1050 -94.87 15.62 7.76
N VAL A 1051 -94.85 16.95 7.94
CA VAL A 1051 -93.67 17.79 7.60
C VAL A 1051 -92.45 17.38 8.43
N ALA A 1052 -92.60 17.20 9.74
CA ALA A 1052 -91.50 16.90 10.65
C ALA A 1052 -90.93 15.47 10.55
N ASP A 1053 -91.74 14.46 10.20
CA ASP A 1053 -91.29 13.06 10.13
C ASP A 1053 -90.32 12.80 8.97
N THR A 1054 -89.04 12.52 9.27
CA THR A 1054 -88.00 12.23 8.27
C THR A 1054 -88.22 10.93 7.49
N ASN A 1055 -89.16 10.07 7.91
CA ASN A 1055 -89.53 8.83 7.23
C ASN A 1055 -90.92 8.87 6.58
N ALA A 1056 -91.59 10.04 6.57
CA ALA A 1056 -92.89 10.21 5.93
C ALA A 1056 -92.84 9.76 4.46
N THR A 1057 -93.75 8.87 4.06
CA THR A 1057 -93.84 8.41 2.66
C THR A 1057 -94.50 9.48 1.79
N GLN A 1058 -94.27 9.44 0.46
CA GLN A 1058 -94.93 10.38 -0.45
C GLN A 1058 -96.45 10.28 -0.35
N GLY A 1059 -97.02 9.07 -0.20
CA GLY A 1059 -98.45 8.89 0.03
C GLY A 1059 -98.97 9.53 1.34
N ALA A 1060 -98.17 9.58 2.40
CA ALA A 1060 -98.53 10.29 3.62
C ALA A 1060 -98.48 11.82 3.42
N VAL A 1061 -97.51 12.33 2.66
CA VAL A 1061 -97.41 13.76 2.29
C VAL A 1061 -98.58 14.18 1.40
N ASP A 1062 -98.91 13.38 0.39
CA ASP A 1062 -100.01 13.63 -0.56
C ASP A 1062 -101.38 13.56 0.14
N GLN A 1063 -101.55 12.64 1.10
CA GLN A 1063 -102.75 12.57 1.93
C GLN A 1063 -102.85 13.78 2.87
N ALA A 1064 -101.77 14.18 3.55
CA ALA A 1064 -101.76 15.38 4.40
C ALA A 1064 -102.03 16.67 3.61
N VAL A 1065 -101.55 16.77 2.36
CA VAL A 1065 -101.91 17.85 1.41
C VAL A 1065 -103.42 17.87 1.13
N THR A 1066 -104.02 16.70 0.99
CA THR A 1066 -105.45 16.53 0.67
C THR A 1066 -106.33 16.83 1.88
N ASP A 1067 -106.00 16.28 3.05
CA ASP A 1067 -106.74 16.46 4.30
C ASP A 1067 -106.70 17.92 4.77
N LEU A 1068 -105.54 18.58 4.66
CA LEU A 1068 -105.41 20.00 4.98
C LEU A 1068 -106.22 20.89 4.02
N GLN A 1069 -106.25 20.56 2.72
CA GLN A 1069 -107.10 21.29 1.77
C GLN A 1069 -108.58 21.13 2.10
N ALA A 1070 -109.04 19.90 2.38
CA ALA A 1070 -110.42 19.63 2.77
C ALA A 1070 -110.81 20.38 4.06
N ALA A 1071 -109.89 20.55 5.02
CA ALA A 1071 -110.12 21.34 6.22
C ALA A 1071 -110.18 22.86 5.95
N ILE A 1072 -109.35 23.40 5.06
CA ILE A 1072 -109.45 24.80 4.60
C ILE A 1072 -110.81 25.04 3.95
N ASP A 1073 -111.20 24.18 3.01
CA ASP A 1073 -112.45 24.32 2.24
C ASP A 1073 -113.69 24.18 3.14
N ALA A 1074 -113.65 23.26 4.11
CA ALA A 1074 -114.71 23.10 5.12
C ALA A 1074 -114.81 24.32 6.05
N TYR A 1075 -113.69 24.87 6.54
CA TYR A 1075 -113.70 26.06 7.40
C TYR A 1075 -114.15 27.33 6.68
N ALA A 1076 -113.96 27.41 5.36
CA ALA A 1076 -114.50 28.49 4.54
C ALA A 1076 -116.01 28.35 4.28
N LEU A 1077 -116.56 27.13 4.30
CA LEU A 1077 -117.99 26.84 4.11
C LEU A 1077 -118.79 26.89 5.42
N ALA A 1078 -118.16 26.66 6.57
CA ALA A 1078 -118.76 26.66 7.90
C ALA A 1078 -118.96 28.09 8.49
N GLN A 1079 -119.23 29.08 7.63
CA GLN A 1079 -119.37 30.48 8.01
C GLN A 1079 -120.79 30.96 7.69
N GLU A 1080 -121.52 31.37 8.72
CA GLU A 1080 -122.93 31.80 8.64
C GLU A 1080 -123.10 33.26 9.05
N ALA A 1081 -124.28 33.85 8.77
CA ALA A 1081 -124.64 35.22 9.13
C ALA A 1081 -125.52 35.28 10.41
N GLY A 1082 -125.58 36.44 11.07
CA GLY A 1082 -126.44 36.68 12.24
C GLY A 1082 -127.93 36.91 11.91
N THR A 1083 -128.81 36.94 12.93
CA THR A 1083 -130.25 36.61 12.74
C THR A 1083 -131.31 37.56 13.38
N LYS A 1084 -131.04 38.88 13.46
CA LYS A 1084 -131.85 39.85 14.26
C LYS A 1084 -132.75 40.80 13.43
N THR A 1085 -134.04 40.98 13.79
CA THR A 1085 -135.09 41.61 12.93
C THR A 1085 -136.04 42.62 13.65
N ALA A 1086 -137.12 43.11 13.00
CA ALA A 1086 -137.47 44.55 13.04
C ALA A 1086 -138.88 45.04 13.56
N TYR A 1087 -139.78 44.20 14.08
CA TYR A 1087 -141.16 44.62 14.46
C TYR A 1087 -141.23 45.81 15.45
N ASP A 1088 -140.33 45.86 16.44
CA ASP A 1088 -140.30 46.88 17.50
C ASP A 1088 -140.11 48.33 16.97
N ALA A 1089 -139.62 48.49 15.73
CA ALA A 1089 -139.31 49.76 15.12
C ALA A 1089 -140.53 50.57 14.60
N ILE A 1090 -141.73 49.98 14.59
CA ILE A 1090 -142.95 50.66 14.09
C ILE A 1090 -144.03 50.89 15.16
N VAL A 1091 -144.16 50.00 16.14
CA VAL A 1091 -145.06 50.18 17.31
C VAL A 1091 -144.69 51.47 18.07
N THR A 1092 -143.40 51.81 18.10
CA THR A 1092 -142.84 53.03 18.71
C THR A 1092 -143.23 54.34 18.00
N LYS A 1093 -143.88 54.28 16.82
CA LYS A 1093 -144.34 55.47 16.07
C LYS A 1093 -145.79 55.88 16.36
N VAL A 1094 -146.56 55.05 17.07
CA VAL A 1094 -147.99 55.28 17.37
C VAL A 1094 -148.17 56.44 18.36
N PRO A 1095 -148.82 57.57 18.00
CA PRO A 1095 -149.01 58.70 18.90
C PRO A 1095 -149.95 58.34 20.07
N ALA A 1096 -149.48 58.57 21.30
CA ALA A 1096 -150.22 58.18 22.51
C ALA A 1096 -151.43 59.09 22.84
N ASN A 1097 -151.49 60.30 22.27
CA ASN A 1097 -152.62 61.23 22.31
C ASN A 1097 -152.40 62.41 21.34
N ASN A 1098 -153.37 63.30 21.24
CA ASN A 1098 -153.34 64.56 20.48
C ASN A 1098 -153.81 65.75 21.34
N THR A 1099 -153.41 65.79 22.63
CA THR A 1099 -153.82 66.87 23.56
C THR A 1099 -153.12 68.20 23.29
N ASP A 1100 -152.07 68.17 22.47
CA ASP A 1100 -151.34 69.30 21.91
C ASP A 1100 -151.98 69.86 20.62
N GLY A 1101 -153.01 69.21 20.07
CA GLY A 1101 -153.75 69.69 18.90
C GLY A 1101 -152.95 69.62 17.60
N LYS A 1102 -151.99 68.69 17.51
CA LYS A 1102 -151.11 68.49 16.36
C LYS A 1102 -151.85 67.95 15.12
N TYR A 1103 -152.90 67.15 15.32
CA TYR A 1103 -153.73 66.54 14.26
C TYR A 1103 -155.15 67.08 14.30
N THR A 1104 -155.84 67.16 13.15
CA THR A 1104 -157.22 67.66 13.11
C THR A 1104 -158.15 66.80 13.95
N ALA A 1105 -159.19 67.42 14.53
CA ALA A 1105 -160.19 66.68 15.32
C ALA A 1105 -160.96 65.63 14.49
N ALA A 1106 -160.97 65.74 13.16
CA ALA A 1106 -161.62 64.77 12.26
C ALA A 1106 -160.70 63.58 11.96
N SER A 1107 -159.45 63.84 11.55
CA SER A 1107 -158.43 62.80 11.31
C SER A 1107 -158.10 62.03 12.58
N TRP A 1108 -157.94 62.71 13.72
CA TRP A 1108 -157.66 62.07 15.01
C TRP A 1108 -158.77 61.10 15.44
N ALA A 1109 -160.04 61.46 15.24
CA ALA A 1109 -161.17 60.59 15.56
C ALA A 1109 -161.26 59.34 14.66
N LEU A 1110 -160.76 59.42 13.41
CA LEU A 1110 -160.64 58.26 12.53
C LEU A 1110 -159.44 57.37 12.92
N PHE A 1111 -158.31 57.98 13.29
CA PHE A 1111 -157.14 57.27 13.81
C PHE A 1111 -157.44 56.52 15.11
N GLU A 1112 -158.08 57.16 16.11
CA GLU A 1112 -158.46 56.51 17.37
C GLU A 1112 -159.38 55.31 17.14
N ALA A 1113 -160.26 55.37 16.14
CA ALA A 1113 -161.11 54.25 15.76
C ALA A 1113 -160.32 53.11 15.08
N ALA A 1114 -159.38 53.45 14.19
CA ALA A 1114 -158.58 52.46 13.46
C ALA A 1114 -157.54 51.76 14.35
N ILE A 1115 -156.80 52.51 15.17
CA ILE A 1115 -155.77 51.95 16.07
C ILE A 1115 -156.37 51.10 17.20
N ALA A 1116 -157.65 51.29 17.52
CA ALA A 1116 -158.38 50.44 18.47
C ALA A 1116 -158.65 49.01 17.95
N GLU A 1117 -158.50 48.75 16.65
CA GLU A 1117 -158.59 47.40 16.05
C GLU A 1117 -157.22 46.70 15.90
N VAL A 1118 -156.15 47.31 16.42
CA VAL A 1118 -154.76 46.80 16.37
C VAL A 1118 -154.36 46.13 17.68
N ASN A 1119 -153.73 44.96 17.60
CA ASN A 1119 -153.12 44.32 18.77
C ASN A 1119 -151.66 44.75 18.99
N LEU A 1120 -151.47 45.89 19.66
CA LEU A 1120 -150.15 46.44 20.03
C LEU A 1120 -149.37 45.59 21.07
N THR A 1121 -149.85 44.40 21.44
CA THR A 1121 -149.22 43.52 22.44
C THR A 1121 -148.76 42.15 21.91
N LEU A 1122 -148.74 41.96 20.59
CA LEU A 1122 -148.17 40.75 19.96
C LEU A 1122 -146.68 40.58 20.28
N THR A 1123 -146.24 39.32 20.27
CA THR A 1123 -144.88 38.88 20.55
C THR A 1123 -144.34 37.97 19.44
N ALA A 1124 -143.04 37.68 19.47
CA ALA A 1124 -142.41 36.76 18.52
C ALA A 1124 -143.00 35.32 18.50
N ALA A 1125 -143.75 34.94 19.55
CA ALA A 1125 -144.44 33.65 19.60
C ALA A 1125 -145.71 33.57 18.74
N ASP A 1126 -146.29 34.73 18.38
CA ASP A 1126 -147.57 34.82 17.66
C ASP A 1126 -147.43 34.67 16.13
N GLY A 1127 -146.18 34.68 15.63
CA GLY A 1127 -145.81 34.33 14.26
C GLY A 1127 -145.73 35.52 13.29
N GLN A 1128 -144.73 35.48 12.40
CA GLN A 1128 -144.38 36.61 11.51
C GLN A 1128 -145.57 37.13 10.69
N ALA A 1129 -146.37 36.25 10.08
CA ALA A 1129 -147.52 36.66 9.27
C ALA A 1129 -148.66 37.34 10.07
N ALA A 1130 -148.70 37.17 11.41
CA ALA A 1130 -149.62 37.92 12.27
C ALA A 1130 -149.03 39.28 12.66
N LEU A 1131 -147.72 39.33 12.95
CA LEU A 1131 -146.99 40.57 13.20
C LEU A 1131 -147.04 41.50 11.97
N ASP A 1132 -146.76 40.98 10.77
CA ASP A 1132 -146.83 41.73 9.51
C ASP A 1132 -148.24 42.28 9.23
N ALA A 1133 -149.29 41.52 9.57
CA ALA A 1133 -150.68 41.93 9.38
C ALA A 1133 -151.08 43.09 10.31
N GLU A 1134 -150.62 43.10 11.57
CA GLU A 1134 -150.85 44.23 12.47
C GLU A 1134 -149.95 45.43 12.12
N VAL A 1135 -148.73 45.21 11.61
CA VAL A 1135 -147.86 46.28 11.09
C VAL A 1135 -148.54 47.08 9.97
N ILE A 1136 -149.22 46.39 9.04
CA ILE A 1136 -149.98 47.05 7.97
C ILE A 1136 -151.11 47.89 8.57
N LYS A 1137 -151.92 47.35 9.51
CA LYS A 1137 -152.98 48.14 10.17
C LYS A 1137 -152.46 49.35 10.94
N ILE A 1138 -151.29 49.24 11.59
CA ILE A 1138 -150.64 50.37 12.28
C ILE A 1138 -150.36 51.48 11.28
N GLN A 1139 -149.82 51.14 10.10
CA GLN A 1139 -149.53 52.11 9.06
C GLN A 1139 -150.81 52.69 8.44
N ASP A 1140 -151.78 51.85 8.07
CA ASP A 1140 -153.10 52.28 7.56
C ASP A 1140 -153.81 53.23 8.54
N ALA A 1141 -153.68 53.00 9.85
CA ALA A 1141 -154.21 53.89 10.88
C ALA A 1141 -153.42 55.21 10.93
N LEU A 1142 -152.08 55.15 11.00
CA LEU A 1142 -151.21 56.33 11.03
C LEU A 1142 -151.42 57.25 9.83
N ASP A 1143 -151.68 56.68 8.65
CA ASP A 1143 -151.88 57.43 7.40
C ASP A 1143 -153.22 58.20 7.36
N LEU A 1144 -154.14 57.95 8.30
CA LEU A 1144 -155.35 58.76 8.51
C LEU A 1144 -155.07 60.11 9.20
N LEU A 1145 -153.87 60.31 9.77
CA LEU A 1145 -153.54 61.45 10.63
C LEU A 1145 -153.17 62.74 9.87
N GLU A 1146 -154.17 63.40 9.28
CA GLU A 1146 -154.03 64.77 8.79
C GLU A 1146 -153.66 65.73 9.95
N LEU A 1147 -152.64 66.58 9.74
CA LEU A 1147 -152.14 67.57 10.71
C LEU A 1147 -153.07 68.80 10.80
N GLU A 1148 -153.16 69.45 11.97
CA GLU A 1148 -153.74 70.80 12.07
C GLU A 1148 -152.79 71.83 11.44
N PRO A 1149 -153.29 72.79 10.64
CA PRO A 1149 -152.46 73.76 9.94
C PRO A 1149 -151.98 74.90 10.87
N ILE A 1150 -150.87 74.66 11.57
CA ILE A 1150 -150.24 75.65 12.47
C ILE A 1150 -149.55 76.77 11.66
N THR A 1151 -150.09 77.99 11.73
CA THR A 1151 -149.49 79.19 11.12
C THR A 1151 -148.54 79.92 12.07
N TYR A 1152 -147.38 80.37 11.56
CA TYR A 1152 -146.44 81.27 12.26
C TYR A 1152 -146.17 82.56 11.47
N THR A 1153 -145.78 83.63 12.17
CA THR A 1153 -145.83 85.03 11.66
C THR A 1153 -144.48 85.75 11.77
N VAL A 1154 -144.27 86.74 10.89
CA VAL A 1154 -142.99 87.32 10.43
C VAL A 1154 -142.25 88.23 11.44
N GLY A 1155 -140.91 88.26 11.31
CA GLY A 1155 -140.04 89.39 11.67
C GLY A 1155 -138.97 89.64 10.58
N ASN A 1156 -138.65 90.92 10.32
CA ASN A 1156 -137.79 91.43 9.23
C ASN A 1156 -136.29 90.99 9.30
N GLU A 1157 -135.40 91.16 8.29
CA GLU A 1157 -135.41 92.13 7.16
C GLU A 1157 -134.57 91.72 5.91
N VAL A 1158 -135.26 91.55 4.77
CA VAL A 1158 -134.91 91.82 3.34
C VAL A 1158 -133.46 91.92 2.81
N SER A 1159 -133.17 91.16 1.74
CA SER A 1159 -132.57 91.67 0.48
C SER A 1159 -133.21 90.91 -0.70
N ALA A 1160 -133.43 91.56 -1.86
CA ALA A 1160 -134.63 91.26 -2.66
C ALA A 1160 -134.48 90.53 -4.02
N ASP A 1161 -133.27 90.30 -4.54
CA ASP A 1161 -133.08 89.79 -5.92
C ASP A 1161 -132.34 88.43 -6.03
N GLU A 1162 -131.88 87.83 -4.92
CA GLU A 1162 -131.05 86.61 -4.95
C GLU A 1162 -131.25 85.74 -3.68
N ILE A 1163 -131.55 84.45 -3.86
CA ILE A 1163 -131.63 83.45 -2.76
C ILE A 1163 -130.42 82.50 -2.90
N VAL A 1164 -129.42 82.69 -2.04
CA VAL A 1164 -128.22 81.85 -2.02
C VAL A 1164 -128.38 80.74 -0.98
N LEU A 1165 -128.19 79.49 -1.39
CA LEU A 1165 -128.19 78.30 -0.53
C LEU A 1165 -126.81 77.64 -0.59
N THR A 1166 -126.26 77.27 0.58
CA THR A 1166 -124.90 76.71 0.66
C THR A 1166 -124.92 75.41 1.46
N PHE A 1167 -124.46 74.33 0.85
CA PHE A 1167 -124.38 72.99 1.46
C PHE A 1167 -122.93 72.58 1.72
N SER A 1168 -122.67 71.75 2.72
CA SER A 1168 -121.33 71.29 3.09
C SER A 1168 -121.37 69.85 3.62
N LYS A 1169 -120.47 69.00 3.14
CA LYS A 1169 -120.35 67.60 3.57
C LYS A 1169 -119.34 67.46 4.70
N ALA A 1170 -119.73 66.77 5.77
CA ALA A 1170 -118.82 66.30 6.83
C ALA A 1170 -118.46 64.82 6.63
N VAL A 1171 -117.32 64.41 7.21
CA VAL A 1171 -116.84 63.02 7.26
C VAL A 1171 -116.40 62.74 8.69
N ALA A 1172 -116.71 61.57 9.24
CA ALA A 1172 -116.37 61.15 10.60
C ALA A 1172 -115.87 59.69 10.63
N THR A 1173 -115.08 59.34 11.64
CA THR A 1173 -114.38 58.05 11.74
C THR A 1173 -114.40 57.48 13.17
N SER A 1174 -115.09 56.35 13.34
CA SER A 1174 -114.75 55.28 14.32
C SER A 1174 -114.40 55.69 15.76
N ASP A 1175 -115.31 56.37 16.45
CA ASP A 1175 -115.20 56.70 17.89
C ASP A 1175 -116.45 56.34 18.72
N GLY A 1176 -117.66 56.69 18.24
CA GLY A 1176 -118.93 56.17 18.75
C GLY A 1176 -119.52 56.85 19.99
N THR A 1177 -119.54 58.19 20.06
CA THR A 1177 -120.35 58.92 21.07
C THR A 1177 -121.03 60.18 20.53
N ASP A 1178 -122.32 60.33 20.85
CA ASP A 1178 -123.17 61.54 20.78
C ASP A 1178 -123.21 62.35 19.46
N ILE A 1179 -124.39 62.40 18.81
CA ILE A 1179 -124.61 63.11 17.54
C ILE A 1179 -125.55 64.31 17.78
N THR A 1180 -125.01 65.54 17.73
CA THR A 1180 -125.84 66.76 17.74
C THR A 1180 -126.01 67.32 16.34
N ASN A 1181 -127.25 67.31 15.85
CA ASN A 1181 -127.64 68.00 14.62
C ASN A 1181 -127.40 69.51 14.76
N GLN A 1182 -126.49 70.07 13.95
CA GLN A 1182 -126.38 71.51 13.72
C GLN A 1182 -126.39 71.85 12.23
N VAL A 1183 -127.50 71.55 11.56
CA VAL A 1183 -127.93 72.31 10.38
C VAL A 1183 -128.67 73.56 10.89
N GLY A 1184 -127.90 74.54 11.37
CA GLY A 1184 -128.41 75.83 11.85
C GLY A 1184 -128.20 76.91 10.80
N GLY A 1185 -129.25 77.29 10.07
CA GLY A 1185 -129.14 78.18 8.91
C GLY A 1185 -130.47 78.78 8.45
N THR A 1186 -131.22 79.41 9.35
CA THR A 1186 -132.51 80.03 9.02
C THR A 1186 -132.32 81.26 8.13
N VAL A 1187 -132.75 81.18 6.87
CA VAL A 1187 -133.02 82.37 6.04
C VAL A 1187 -134.51 82.68 6.14
N ALA A 1188 -134.85 83.75 6.83
CA ALA A 1188 -136.21 84.30 6.88
C ALA A 1188 -136.17 85.76 6.45
N THR A 1189 -136.44 86.01 5.17
CA THR A 1189 -136.56 87.37 4.60
C THR A 1189 -137.91 87.50 3.89
N THR A 1190 -138.86 88.06 4.64
CA THR A 1190 -139.96 88.95 4.23
C THR A 1190 -140.59 88.78 2.84
N ASP A 1191 -141.92 88.70 2.80
CA ASP A 1191 -142.80 88.76 1.62
C ASP A 1191 -142.79 87.56 0.64
N GLY A 1192 -143.47 86.48 1.04
CA GLY A 1192 -144.27 85.67 0.10
C GLY A 1192 -143.60 84.52 -0.64
N TYR A 1193 -142.37 84.16 -0.29
CA TYR A 1193 -141.66 83.00 -0.84
C TYR A 1193 -141.52 81.89 0.19
N GLU A 1194 -141.97 80.67 -0.14
CA GLU A 1194 -141.67 79.46 0.62
C GLU A 1194 -140.73 78.57 -0.19
N LEU A 1195 -139.56 78.29 0.40
CA LEU A 1195 -138.65 77.25 -0.06
C LEU A 1195 -138.81 76.04 0.86
N THR A 1196 -139.29 74.92 0.33
CA THR A 1196 -139.27 73.64 1.04
C THR A 1196 -138.12 72.80 0.50
N ILE A 1197 -137.16 72.46 1.37
CA ILE A 1197 -136.09 71.51 1.07
C ILE A 1197 -136.48 70.16 1.66
N THR A 1198 -136.72 69.17 0.80
CA THR A 1198 -136.99 67.79 1.21
C THR A 1198 -135.83 66.92 0.74
N VAL A 1199 -134.97 66.51 1.67
CA VAL A 1199 -133.91 65.53 1.42
C VAL A 1199 -134.45 64.16 1.79
N ASP A 1200 -134.61 63.29 0.80
CA ASP A 1200 -134.80 61.86 1.06
C ASP A 1200 -133.45 61.27 1.51
N ALA A 1201 -133.46 60.48 2.58
CA ALA A 1201 -132.23 59.98 3.21
C ALA A 1201 -131.62 58.79 2.46
N ASP A 1202 -132.42 58.06 1.68
CA ASP A 1202 -132.06 56.76 1.11
C ASP A 1202 -131.85 56.79 -0.42
N THR A 1203 -131.80 57.98 -1.05
CA THR A 1203 -131.46 58.15 -2.48
C THR A 1203 -130.44 59.26 -2.74
N THR A 1204 -129.81 59.26 -3.92
CA THR A 1204 -128.82 60.28 -4.33
C THR A 1204 -129.45 61.52 -5.01
N GLU A 1205 -130.74 61.73 -4.80
CA GLU A 1205 -131.59 62.69 -5.51
C GLU A 1205 -132.19 63.69 -4.51
N VAL A 1206 -131.96 64.99 -4.72
CA VAL A 1206 -132.48 66.07 -3.86
C VAL A 1206 -133.49 66.88 -4.65
N THR A 1207 -134.74 66.95 -4.15
CA THR A 1207 -135.79 67.75 -4.78
C THR A 1207 -136.07 69.01 -3.97
N TYR A 1208 -135.97 70.15 -4.64
CA TYR A 1208 -136.29 71.47 -4.12
C TYR A 1208 -137.63 71.92 -4.71
N THR A 1209 -138.65 72.12 -3.86
CA THR A 1209 -139.88 72.78 -4.29
C THR A 1209 -139.79 74.25 -3.92
N LEU A 1210 -139.50 75.11 -4.91
CA LEU A 1210 -139.62 76.55 -4.76
C LEU A 1210 -141.06 76.96 -5.10
N THR A 1211 -141.82 77.42 -4.10
CA THR A 1211 -143.21 77.84 -4.30
C THR A 1211 -143.27 79.37 -4.37
N ILE A 1212 -143.53 79.90 -5.56
CA ILE A 1212 -143.70 81.34 -5.82
C ILE A 1212 -145.20 81.61 -5.97
N GLY A 1213 -145.86 81.93 -4.85
CA GLY A 1213 -147.30 82.17 -4.81
C GLY A 1213 -148.11 80.95 -5.27
N SER A 1214 -148.75 81.05 -6.43
CA SER A 1214 -149.56 79.97 -7.01
C SER A 1214 -148.78 79.03 -7.94
N ILE A 1215 -147.47 79.23 -8.12
CA ILE A 1215 -146.63 78.43 -9.01
C ILE A 1215 -145.67 77.61 -8.15
N LYS A 1216 -145.77 76.27 -8.23
CA LYS A 1216 -144.72 75.36 -7.79
C LYS A 1216 -143.69 75.20 -8.90
N VAL A 1217 -142.42 75.34 -8.54
CA VAL A 1217 -141.28 74.96 -9.37
C VAL A 1217 -140.57 73.82 -8.65
N ASP A 1218 -140.84 72.59 -9.08
CA ASP A 1218 -140.17 71.40 -8.58
C ASP A 1218 -138.86 71.21 -9.38
N VAL A 1219 -137.73 71.47 -8.71
CA VAL A 1219 -136.37 71.35 -9.26
C VAL A 1219 -135.70 70.16 -8.60
N THR A 1220 -135.51 69.09 -9.36
CA THR A 1220 -134.78 67.89 -8.90
C THR A 1220 -133.33 67.97 -9.34
N MET A 1221 -132.39 67.74 -8.40
CA MET A 1221 -130.95 67.74 -8.62
C MET A 1221 -130.33 66.42 -8.16
N ASN A 1222 -129.53 65.80 -9.03
CA ASN A 1222 -128.81 64.56 -8.77
C ASN A 1222 -127.31 64.81 -8.66
N TRP A 1223 -126.64 64.13 -7.72
CA TRP A 1223 -125.18 64.15 -7.59
C TRP A 1223 -124.56 62.93 -8.26
N ASP A 1224 -123.80 63.14 -9.34
CA ASP A 1224 -123.23 62.05 -10.15
C ASP A 1224 -121.87 61.52 -9.62
N GLY A 1225 -121.36 62.11 -8.54
CA GLY A 1225 -120.03 61.84 -7.99
C GLY A 1225 -118.99 62.94 -8.27
N ALA A 1226 -119.25 63.82 -9.24
CA ALA A 1226 -118.37 64.91 -9.64
C ALA A 1226 -119.07 66.28 -9.72
N ALA A 1227 -120.37 66.33 -10.05
CA ALA A 1227 -121.17 67.54 -10.14
C ALA A 1227 -122.64 67.30 -9.75
N TRP A 1228 -123.36 68.39 -9.46
CA TRP A 1228 -124.82 68.40 -9.40
C TRP A 1228 -125.41 68.62 -10.79
N THR A 1229 -126.41 67.83 -11.16
CA THR A 1229 -127.12 67.91 -12.44
C THR A 1229 -128.62 68.09 -12.20
N VAL A 1230 -129.23 69.07 -12.86
CA VAL A 1230 -130.68 69.34 -12.77
C VAL A 1230 -131.42 68.45 -13.76
N THR A 1231 -132.34 67.60 -13.28
CA THR A 1231 -133.08 66.65 -14.13
C THR A 1231 -134.38 67.20 -14.71
N THR A 1232 -135.01 68.20 -14.07
CA THR A 1232 -136.18 68.92 -14.61
C THR A 1232 -136.24 70.39 -14.18
N ASP A 1233 -136.56 71.27 -15.13
CA ASP A 1233 -137.09 72.63 -14.90
C ASP A 1233 -138.44 72.76 -15.65
N PRO A 1234 -139.59 72.79 -14.96
CA PRO A 1234 -140.89 72.92 -15.61
C PRO A 1234 -141.28 74.35 -16.00
N VAL A 1235 -140.53 75.39 -15.59
CA VAL A 1235 -141.02 76.78 -15.53
C VAL A 1235 -140.07 77.81 -16.16
N GLY A 1236 -138.83 77.44 -16.52
CA GLY A 1236 -137.84 78.35 -17.09
C GLY A 1236 -136.99 79.05 -16.02
N VAL A 1237 -136.83 78.43 -14.85
CA VAL A 1237 -136.01 78.95 -13.75
C VAL A 1237 -134.56 78.55 -13.98
N LEU A 1238 -133.68 79.56 -14.10
CA LEU A 1238 -132.30 79.37 -14.53
C LEU A 1238 -131.41 78.90 -13.37
N VAL A 1239 -131.47 77.60 -13.07
CA VAL A 1239 -130.69 76.96 -12.01
C VAL A 1239 -129.25 76.72 -12.47
N THR A 1240 -128.31 77.47 -11.91
CA THR A 1240 -126.86 77.24 -12.03
C THR A 1240 -126.31 76.51 -10.81
N PRO A 1241 -125.49 75.45 -10.98
CA PRO A 1241 -124.68 74.87 -9.91
C PRO A 1241 -123.61 75.82 -9.33
#